data_AF-A0A4V2A9J0-F1
#
_entry.id   AF-A0A4V2A9J0-F1
#
_cell.length_a   1.000
_cell.length_b   1.000
_cell.length_c   1.000
_cell.angle_alpha   90.00
_cell.angle_beta   90.00
_cell.angle_gamma   90.00
#
_symmetry.space_group_name_H-M   'P 1'
#
loop_
_entity.id
_entity.type
_entity.pdbx_description
1 polymer ?
#
loop_
_entity_poly.entity_id
_entity_poly.type
_entity_poly.pdbx_seq_one_letter_code
_entity_poly.pdbx_strand_id
1 'polypeptide(L)'
;MAGGLAAQKTDYLFRHITKANGLVNNSVKAILQDKQGYLWIGTQTGLQRYDGKRFKTYLADVRNTDALQSDWVSALYEDSRQRLWIGTSVSGAAILNRNTGKFHNFNRTLQPGNKKINGIWQFLEDKQGGIWVAAYNGFYKFDEATQQLKSVDSLLHMNSKAMPSSIAMDGAGDLWFCSTGGVKKLELKSGKLIDRENNPNELSIFKIDKAASTITFDDHGNAWLSTGYDRYLYRYSLRKNELYAYTFDKPGFRGTNSILQKEYLGTAFYTGNRQLFLPLFSRGIAAYNYAADSFAIINVANNSPYGLHLDTTSFSSMVIKEDTEKNIWIGTDEGINITNLENPPFTDYGVRQSGKTALPAAEVSELLETTDGDIYVSYYSANGGIKRLDKNLQFKKDYRYRSGSPDDAVYNQLWALFRQQDGTIWAPSQGGTILQISPNEEVSMLADTALFGSINQIQLDEDKNTWIAHESKGLMKIEAGNHIITRFKNFKDADPDLRKRVLCFLLDKENIWVGTAYAGLQLFDKKSGTFTQSFITDEKNHRSISNNTITGVIAYNDDTLIVATQSGINIFNKRTKVFTNISSKDGLPNNLTQAVVLDDKKNLWAAFAGGLCKIDLKTLRITNYDENDGIINNQFNHRFLKLSDGRLAIGASKGFLVFDPAKVTREVVSPTVTITGFKVFGKPVIIDSFISNRTPLELSYTDNSFEIEFSSLQFNASSRTKYFYQLEGIDKEWVMANEDGTVNYNKLPAGDYTFRVKSANREGIFSKDITAFSIHIIPPFYQRLWFLLLIALLAVVCLYTFMKWREKNIKALESGKTKLQQLTAEKYKTQFESEQISSFFSNSLLNKNDVDDVLWDVAKNLISKLGFVDCMIYLWNADKTILLQKAGYGPKGSIEELENRHFDVVPGQGIVGAVALSGKALIIPDTTKDARYRIDDAQRLSEICVPIKYNEELLGIIDCEHHELNFFTSQHLQLLTTISTLIAGKIKSIEAEQRLRHQRAELADINQQLAEVQLAALRSQMNPHFIFNALNSIKKFVIANEPENAEKYLGKFSKLIRSILDNSQRGMVTVEKELQLLKLYLDLEQLRFGTKLQYHIEVDEAITVHDIQIPSMIVQPFVENAMLHGIMHKEDGGKVWIRFVNHEDWLEIVIEDNGVGRKRSASYKSENGEAHHSVGIAIATKRLQALRKSENTPAGIQIIDLEDAAGEGSGTKVIISIPVN
;
A
#
# COMPACT_ATOMS: atom_id res chain seq x y z
N MET A 1 -10.95 26.96 -51.63
CA MET A 1 -9.49 26.90 -51.81
C MET A 1 -8.96 28.32 -51.91
N ALA A 2 -8.19 28.73 -50.90
CA ALA A 2 -7.21 29.81 -50.94
C ALA A 2 -6.18 29.43 -49.87
N GLY A 3 -4.91 29.30 -50.26
CA GLY A 3 -3.82 28.93 -49.37
C GLY A 3 -3.62 30.00 -48.31
N GLY A 4 -3.88 29.64 -47.06
CA GLY A 4 -3.56 30.43 -45.88
C GLY A 4 -2.67 29.59 -45.00
N LEU A 5 -1.51 30.16 -44.65
CA LEU A 5 -0.58 29.80 -43.57
C LEU A 5 -1.05 28.60 -42.73
N ALA A 6 -0.31 27.50 -42.79
CA ALA A 6 -0.47 26.36 -41.90
C ALA A 6 -0.39 26.87 -40.45
N ALA A 7 -1.55 27.15 -39.87
CA ALA A 7 -1.70 27.39 -38.45
C ALA A 7 -1.12 26.15 -37.77
N GLN A 8 -0.08 26.39 -36.98
CA GLN A 8 0.62 25.42 -36.17
C GLN A 8 -0.41 24.50 -35.53
N LYS A 9 -0.46 23.25 -36.00
CA LYS A 9 -1.40 22.24 -35.51
C LYS A 9 -0.91 21.89 -34.10
N THR A 10 -1.44 22.56 -33.08
CA THR A 10 -1.20 22.21 -31.69
C THR A 10 -1.91 20.88 -31.44
N ASP A 11 -1.15 19.79 -31.44
CA ASP A 11 -1.68 18.48 -31.06
C ASP A 11 -1.86 18.47 -29.54
N TYR A 12 -3.12 18.52 -29.11
CA TYR A 12 -3.52 18.48 -27.69
C TYR A 12 -3.24 17.09 -27.12
N LEU A 13 -2.63 17.02 -25.93
CA LEU A 13 -2.41 15.79 -25.19
C LEU A 13 -3.45 15.66 -24.09
N PHE A 14 -4.05 14.47 -23.99
CA PHE A 14 -5.05 14.17 -22.97
C PHE A 14 -4.53 13.08 -22.03
N ARG A 15 -4.65 13.33 -20.73
CA ARG A 15 -4.56 12.31 -19.69
C ARG A 15 -5.95 11.80 -19.37
N HIS A 16 -6.07 10.52 -19.06
CA HIS A 16 -7.36 9.88 -18.84
C HIS A 16 -7.57 9.47 -17.38
N ILE A 17 -8.77 9.70 -16.87
CA ILE A 17 -9.27 9.09 -15.63
C ILE A 17 -10.53 8.31 -15.99
N THR A 18 -10.51 7.00 -15.72
CA THR A 18 -11.60 6.06 -16.02
C THR A 18 -11.95 5.24 -14.78
N LYS A 19 -12.86 4.25 -14.91
CA LYS A 19 -13.15 3.26 -13.87
C LYS A 19 -11.89 2.56 -13.34
N ALA A 20 -10.89 2.33 -14.18
CA ALA A 20 -9.62 1.73 -13.77
C ALA A 20 -8.86 2.58 -12.73
N ASN A 21 -9.14 3.89 -12.68
CA ASN A 21 -8.53 4.84 -11.76
C ASN A 21 -9.40 5.12 -10.51
N GLY A 22 -10.55 4.44 -10.36
CA GLY A 22 -11.46 4.61 -9.22
C GLY A 22 -12.69 5.50 -9.50
N LEU A 23 -12.87 5.98 -10.73
CA LEU A 23 -14.11 6.63 -11.16
C LEU A 23 -15.27 5.63 -11.07
N VAL A 24 -16.42 6.01 -10.52
CA VAL A 24 -17.55 5.09 -10.36
C VAL A 24 -18.14 4.69 -11.72
N ASN A 25 -18.10 5.59 -12.70
CA ASN A 25 -18.58 5.36 -14.05
C ASN A 25 -17.91 6.28 -15.07
N ASN A 26 -17.59 5.73 -16.24
CA ASN A 26 -16.98 6.47 -17.35
C ASN A 26 -17.94 7.50 -17.95
N SER A 27 -19.26 7.36 -17.79
CA SER A 27 -20.23 8.35 -18.27
C SER A 27 -20.34 9.53 -17.33
N VAL A 28 -19.50 10.54 -17.56
CA VAL A 28 -19.40 11.77 -16.77
C VAL A 28 -20.32 12.85 -17.35
N LYS A 29 -21.18 13.41 -16.50
CA LYS A 29 -22.20 14.38 -16.91
C LYS A 29 -21.99 15.77 -16.31
N ALA A 30 -21.29 15.88 -15.18
CA ALA A 30 -21.00 17.17 -14.55
C ALA A 30 -19.62 17.17 -13.88
N ILE A 31 -18.92 18.30 -13.95
CA ILE A 31 -17.64 18.53 -13.27
C ILE A 31 -17.66 19.93 -12.65
N LEU A 32 -17.24 20.03 -11.39
CA LEU A 32 -17.14 21.28 -10.64
C LEU A 32 -15.92 21.22 -9.73
N GLN A 33 -15.06 22.25 -9.72
CA GLN A 33 -14.13 22.46 -8.62
C GLN A 33 -14.80 23.36 -7.57
N ASP A 34 -14.81 22.95 -6.31
CA ASP A 34 -15.32 23.77 -5.22
C ASP A 34 -14.29 24.79 -4.72
N LYS A 35 -14.74 25.76 -3.92
CA LYS A 35 -13.90 26.81 -3.31
C LYS A 35 -12.87 26.28 -2.31
N GLN A 36 -13.01 25.03 -1.84
CA GLN A 36 -12.02 24.38 -0.99
C GLN A 36 -10.92 23.72 -1.81
N GLY A 37 -11.12 23.53 -3.12
CA GLY A 37 -10.17 22.97 -4.08
C GLY A 37 -10.52 21.56 -4.54
N TYR A 38 -11.53 20.89 -3.97
CA TYR A 38 -11.92 19.55 -4.39
C TYR A 38 -12.62 19.56 -5.75
N LEU A 39 -12.39 18.53 -6.55
CA LEU A 39 -13.20 18.27 -7.73
C LEU A 39 -14.41 17.42 -7.37
N TRP A 40 -15.56 17.80 -7.88
CA TRP A 40 -16.82 17.08 -7.79
C TRP A 40 -17.22 16.63 -9.18
N ILE A 41 -17.50 15.34 -9.30
CA ILE A 41 -17.78 14.65 -10.56
C ILE A 41 -19.13 13.96 -10.44
N GLY A 42 -20.07 14.39 -11.26
CA GLY A 42 -21.38 13.75 -11.41
C GLY A 42 -21.33 12.77 -12.58
N THR A 43 -21.72 11.53 -12.31
CA THR A 43 -21.79 10.46 -13.32
C THR A 43 -23.23 9.96 -13.49
N GLN A 44 -23.46 9.05 -14.43
CA GLN A 44 -24.73 8.33 -14.51
C GLN A 44 -25.01 7.42 -13.30
N THR A 45 -23.99 7.05 -12.51
CA THR A 45 -24.14 6.10 -11.40
C THR A 45 -23.44 6.58 -10.12
N GLY A 46 -23.59 7.86 -9.79
CA GLY A 46 -23.21 8.42 -8.49
C GLY A 46 -22.49 9.76 -8.59
N LEU A 47 -22.38 10.41 -7.43
CA LEU A 47 -21.56 11.60 -7.22
C LEU A 47 -20.21 11.18 -6.61
N GLN A 48 -19.11 11.72 -7.11
CA GLN A 48 -17.80 11.54 -6.49
C GLN A 48 -17.13 12.87 -6.18
N ARG A 49 -16.48 12.94 -5.02
CA ARG A 49 -15.51 13.99 -4.65
C ARG A 49 -14.10 13.44 -4.87
N TYR A 50 -13.26 14.19 -5.55
CA TYR A 50 -11.89 13.84 -5.90
C TYR A 50 -10.91 14.84 -5.30
N ASP A 51 -9.91 14.33 -4.58
CA ASP A 51 -8.88 15.13 -3.89
C ASP A 51 -7.55 15.23 -4.66
N GLY A 52 -7.50 14.73 -5.90
CA GLY A 52 -6.28 14.62 -6.70
C GLY A 52 -5.63 13.23 -6.64
N LYS A 53 -6.04 12.38 -5.70
CA LYS A 53 -5.52 11.01 -5.54
C LYS A 53 -6.63 9.97 -5.36
N ARG A 54 -7.67 10.29 -4.61
CA ARG A 54 -8.73 9.38 -4.16
C ARG A 54 -10.11 9.93 -4.48
N PHE A 55 -11.03 9.01 -4.73
CA PHE A 55 -12.46 9.30 -4.89
C PHE A 55 -13.23 8.94 -3.61
N LYS A 56 -14.07 9.86 -3.15
CA LYS A 56 -15.13 9.61 -2.17
C LYS A 56 -16.47 9.58 -2.90
N THR A 57 -17.11 8.40 -2.91
CA THR A 57 -18.37 8.17 -3.65
C THR A 57 -19.58 8.36 -2.74
N TYR A 58 -20.57 9.09 -3.25
CA TYR A 58 -21.89 9.26 -2.66
C TYR A 58 -22.91 8.59 -3.60
N LEU A 59 -23.47 7.48 -3.14
CA LEU A 59 -24.49 6.72 -3.85
C LEU A 59 -25.89 7.05 -3.34
N ALA A 60 -26.88 6.82 -4.18
CA ALA A 60 -28.27 7.05 -3.84
C ALA A 60 -28.83 5.97 -2.91
N ASP A 61 -29.62 6.40 -1.94
CA ASP A 61 -30.42 5.52 -1.11
C ASP A 61 -31.82 6.12 -0.95
N VAL A 62 -32.78 5.54 -1.67
CA VAL A 62 -34.17 5.99 -1.65
C VAL A 62 -34.86 5.74 -0.31
N ARG A 63 -34.32 4.88 0.56
CA ARG A 63 -34.88 4.62 1.89
C ARG A 63 -34.39 5.66 2.90
N ASN A 64 -33.16 6.14 2.77
CA ASN A 64 -32.58 7.16 3.64
C ASN A 64 -32.91 8.58 3.14
N THR A 65 -33.65 9.38 3.92
CA THR A 65 -34.01 10.76 3.54
C THR A 65 -32.80 11.70 3.46
N ASP A 66 -31.74 11.39 4.20
CA ASP A 66 -30.51 12.18 4.28
C ASP A 66 -29.48 11.78 3.21
N ALA A 67 -29.79 10.79 2.35
CA ALA A 67 -28.94 10.36 1.25
C ALA A 67 -29.37 10.98 -0.08
N LEU A 68 -28.49 10.89 -1.08
CA LEU A 68 -28.80 11.23 -2.47
C LEU A 68 -29.97 10.34 -2.95
N GLN A 69 -30.87 10.89 -3.77
CA GLN A 69 -32.10 10.17 -4.19
C GLN A 69 -32.05 9.60 -5.60
N SER A 70 -30.98 9.89 -6.36
CA SER A 70 -30.75 9.33 -7.69
C SER A 70 -29.25 9.38 -7.99
N ASP A 71 -28.73 8.29 -8.54
CA ASP A 71 -27.33 8.20 -8.93
C ASP A 71 -27.01 8.97 -10.22
N TRP A 72 -28.01 9.30 -11.03
CA TRP A 72 -27.80 10.02 -12.27
C TRP A 72 -27.67 11.52 -12.00
N VAL A 73 -26.45 11.94 -11.70
CA VAL A 73 -26.10 13.33 -11.41
C VAL A 73 -25.80 14.05 -12.71
N SER A 74 -26.63 15.02 -13.08
CA SER A 74 -26.59 15.74 -14.36
C SER A 74 -26.05 17.16 -14.25
N ALA A 75 -26.04 17.75 -13.06
CA ALA A 75 -25.54 19.11 -12.85
C ALA A 75 -24.92 19.27 -11.46
N LEU A 76 -23.89 20.11 -11.36
CA LEU A 76 -23.23 20.46 -10.11
C LEU A 76 -22.98 21.96 -10.08
N TYR A 77 -23.20 22.57 -8.93
CA TYR A 77 -22.95 23.99 -8.74
C TYR A 77 -22.63 24.31 -7.28
N GLU A 78 -21.76 25.29 -7.05
CA GLU A 78 -21.51 25.84 -5.72
C GLU A 78 -21.82 27.33 -5.74
N ASP A 79 -22.69 27.76 -4.81
CA ASP A 79 -23.09 29.16 -4.73
C ASP A 79 -22.12 30.04 -3.92
N SER A 80 -22.38 31.35 -3.91
CA SER A 80 -21.63 32.33 -3.12
C SER A 80 -21.57 31.98 -1.63
N ARG A 81 -22.59 31.29 -1.12
CA ARG A 81 -22.75 30.83 0.28
C ARG A 81 -22.11 29.47 0.55
N GLN A 82 -21.36 28.91 -0.41
CA GLN A 82 -20.67 27.61 -0.31
C GLN A 82 -21.60 26.40 -0.14
N ARG A 83 -22.86 26.51 -0.57
CA ARG A 83 -23.76 25.35 -0.65
C ARG A 83 -23.48 24.61 -1.95
N LEU A 84 -23.26 23.30 -1.86
CA LEU A 84 -23.13 22.44 -3.02
C LEU A 84 -24.51 21.98 -3.49
N TRP A 85 -24.92 22.45 -4.66
CA TRP A 85 -26.13 22.08 -5.36
C TRP A 85 -25.85 20.92 -6.30
N ILE A 86 -26.70 19.90 -6.21
CA ILE A 86 -26.64 18.68 -7.01
C ILE A 86 -27.94 18.57 -7.78
N GLY A 87 -27.83 18.54 -9.10
CA GLY A 87 -28.95 18.31 -10.00
C GLY A 87 -28.93 16.86 -10.45
N THR A 88 -30.08 16.20 -10.35
CA THR A 88 -30.25 14.84 -10.85
C THR A 88 -31.21 14.81 -12.03
N SER A 89 -31.02 13.82 -12.91
CA SER A 89 -31.90 13.63 -14.07
C SER A 89 -33.31 13.21 -13.64
N VAL A 90 -33.47 12.55 -12.48
CA VAL A 90 -34.73 11.92 -12.07
C VAL A 90 -35.32 12.50 -10.79
N SER A 91 -34.52 12.67 -9.73
CA SER A 91 -35.03 13.00 -8.38
C SER A 91 -35.03 14.50 -8.07
N GLY A 92 -34.68 15.36 -9.03
CA GLY A 92 -34.66 16.81 -8.88
C GLY A 92 -33.36 17.35 -8.30
N ALA A 93 -33.43 18.51 -7.66
CA ALA A 93 -32.27 19.13 -7.01
C ALA A 93 -32.09 18.61 -5.57
N ALA A 94 -30.85 18.63 -5.10
CA ALA A 94 -30.47 18.40 -3.72
C ALA A 94 -29.34 19.35 -3.30
N ILE A 95 -29.19 19.59 -2.00
CA ILE A 95 -28.03 20.30 -1.42
C ILE A 95 -27.28 19.35 -0.49
N LEU A 96 -25.96 19.26 -0.66
CA LEU A 96 -25.11 18.49 0.26
C LEU A 96 -24.56 19.39 1.37
N ASN A 97 -24.86 19.03 2.62
CA ASN A 97 -24.11 19.55 3.76
C ASN A 97 -22.79 18.78 3.89
N ARG A 98 -21.69 19.41 3.48
CA ARG A 98 -20.35 18.79 3.45
C ARG A 98 -19.85 18.37 4.84
N ASN A 99 -20.23 19.11 5.90
CA ASN A 99 -19.78 18.86 7.27
C ASN A 99 -20.40 17.59 7.87
N THR A 100 -21.60 17.22 7.43
CA THR A 100 -22.34 16.05 7.96
C THR A 100 -22.50 14.93 6.94
N GLY A 101 -22.23 15.21 5.65
CA GLY A 101 -22.48 14.28 4.54
C GLY A 101 -23.96 14.09 4.18
N LYS A 102 -24.87 14.88 4.76
CA LYS A 102 -26.33 14.75 4.57
C LYS A 102 -26.85 15.59 3.40
N PHE A 103 -27.84 15.06 2.71
CA PHE A 103 -28.51 15.70 1.58
C PHE A 103 -29.87 16.27 1.97
N HIS A 104 -30.12 17.52 1.59
CA HIS A 104 -31.46 18.10 1.58
C HIS A 104 -32.09 17.91 0.19
N ASN A 105 -33.13 17.09 0.09
CA ASN A 105 -33.75 16.71 -1.19
C ASN A 105 -35.07 17.45 -1.43
N PHE A 106 -35.12 18.37 -2.41
CA PHE A 106 -36.26 19.28 -2.62
C PHE A 106 -37.57 18.55 -2.95
N ASN A 107 -37.53 17.52 -3.81
CA ASN A 107 -38.73 16.77 -4.18
C ASN A 107 -39.37 15.99 -3.01
N ARG A 108 -38.66 15.78 -1.89
CA ARG A 108 -39.21 15.15 -0.69
C ARG A 108 -39.85 16.14 0.27
N THR A 109 -39.48 17.40 0.18
CA THR A 109 -39.99 18.49 1.02
C THR A 109 -41.09 19.30 0.32
N LEU A 110 -41.48 18.91 -0.90
CA LEU A 110 -42.59 19.53 -1.62
C LEU A 110 -43.91 19.36 -0.85
N GLN A 111 -44.71 20.43 -0.82
CA GLN A 111 -46.07 20.37 -0.28
C GLN A 111 -46.97 19.46 -1.13
N PRO A 112 -47.96 18.77 -0.51
CA PRO A 112 -48.91 17.93 -1.24
C PRO A 112 -49.60 18.71 -2.37
N GLY A 113 -49.56 18.17 -3.59
CA GLY A 113 -50.14 18.79 -4.79
C GLY A 113 -49.15 19.52 -5.71
N ASN A 114 -47.94 19.82 -5.24
CA ASN A 114 -46.89 20.40 -6.10
C ASN A 114 -46.29 19.36 -7.04
N LYS A 115 -46.00 19.78 -8.29
CA LYS A 115 -45.34 18.90 -9.28
C LYS A 115 -43.88 18.69 -8.90
N LYS A 116 -43.44 17.43 -8.97
CA LYS A 116 -42.02 17.08 -8.85
C LYS A 116 -41.21 17.72 -9.97
N ILE A 117 -40.03 18.20 -9.64
CA ILE A 117 -39.08 18.78 -10.59
C ILE A 117 -38.14 17.67 -11.05
N ASN A 118 -37.98 17.48 -12.35
CA ASN A 118 -37.12 16.44 -12.93
C ASN A 118 -36.18 17.02 -13.99
N GLY A 119 -35.11 16.28 -14.31
CA GLY A 119 -34.12 16.66 -15.30
C GLY A 119 -33.45 17.98 -14.99
N ILE A 120 -32.71 18.09 -13.89
CA ILE A 120 -31.96 19.32 -13.59
C ILE A 120 -30.64 19.33 -14.36
N TRP A 121 -30.48 20.21 -15.34
CA TRP A 121 -29.26 20.24 -16.18
C TRP A 121 -28.35 21.42 -15.86
N GLN A 122 -28.86 22.47 -15.21
CA GLN A 122 -28.05 23.65 -14.92
C GLN A 122 -28.56 24.41 -13.69
N PHE A 123 -27.61 24.95 -12.93
CA PHE A 123 -27.83 25.98 -11.92
C PHE A 123 -27.05 27.24 -12.30
N LEU A 124 -27.56 28.41 -11.93
CA LEU A 124 -26.91 29.70 -12.13
C LEU A 124 -27.23 30.62 -10.95
N GLU A 125 -26.22 31.27 -10.37
CA GLU A 125 -26.41 32.37 -9.41
C GLU A 125 -26.37 33.72 -10.14
N ASP A 126 -27.37 34.56 -9.89
CA ASP A 126 -27.37 35.94 -10.39
C ASP A 126 -26.49 36.87 -9.53
N LYS A 127 -26.23 38.10 -10.01
CA LYS A 127 -25.42 39.10 -9.26
C LYS A 127 -26.02 39.51 -7.91
N GLN A 128 -27.29 39.21 -7.64
CA GLN A 128 -27.97 39.50 -6.38
C GLN A 128 -27.95 38.29 -5.42
N GLY A 129 -27.32 37.17 -5.81
CA GLY A 129 -27.25 35.93 -5.03
C GLY A 129 -28.49 35.03 -5.17
N GLY A 130 -29.37 35.29 -6.14
CA GLY A 130 -30.52 34.44 -6.45
C GLY A 130 -30.11 33.22 -7.26
N ILE A 131 -30.56 32.03 -6.84
CA ILE A 131 -30.26 30.78 -7.54
C ILE A 131 -31.39 30.44 -8.52
N TRP A 132 -31.02 30.27 -9.78
CA TRP A 132 -31.89 29.90 -10.89
C TRP A 132 -31.57 28.48 -11.35
N VAL A 133 -32.59 27.75 -11.77
CA VAL A 133 -32.49 26.34 -12.13
C VAL A 133 -33.18 26.10 -13.47
N ALA A 134 -32.46 25.48 -14.41
CA ALA A 134 -33.03 24.95 -15.63
C ALA A 134 -33.33 23.46 -15.46
N ALA A 135 -34.60 23.08 -15.64
CA ALA A 135 -35.07 21.72 -15.51
C ALA A 135 -35.78 21.24 -16.80
N TYR A 136 -36.05 19.94 -16.93
CA TYR A 136 -36.80 19.38 -18.07
C TYR A 136 -38.18 20.02 -18.23
N ASN A 137 -38.82 20.32 -17.10
CA ASN A 137 -40.23 20.70 -17.04
C ASN A 137 -40.48 22.20 -16.76
N GLY A 138 -39.44 23.03 -16.67
CA GLY A 138 -39.58 24.47 -16.44
C GLY A 138 -38.30 25.15 -15.97
N PHE A 139 -38.34 26.48 -15.91
CA PHE A 139 -37.36 27.28 -15.19
C PHE A 139 -37.84 27.55 -13.76
N TYR A 140 -36.92 27.51 -12.79
CA TYR A 140 -37.23 27.72 -11.38
C TYR A 140 -36.27 28.72 -10.74
N LYS A 141 -36.75 29.40 -9.70
CA LYS A 141 -35.93 30.23 -8.81
C LYS A 141 -36.04 29.72 -7.38
N PHE A 142 -34.91 29.66 -6.69
CA PHE A 142 -34.85 29.30 -5.29
C PHE A 142 -35.31 30.44 -4.41
N ASP A 143 -36.26 30.12 -3.53
CA ASP A 143 -36.80 31.05 -2.54
C ASP A 143 -36.20 30.73 -1.16
N GLU A 144 -35.32 31.62 -0.68
CA GLU A 144 -34.62 31.44 0.59
C GLU A 144 -35.55 31.39 1.81
N ALA A 145 -36.70 32.09 1.77
CA ALA A 145 -37.61 32.15 2.91
C ALA A 145 -38.38 30.84 3.11
N THR A 146 -38.83 30.25 2.01
CA THR A 146 -39.59 28.99 2.01
C THR A 146 -38.71 27.75 1.86
N GLN A 147 -37.44 27.91 1.48
CA GLN A 147 -36.53 26.81 1.11
C GLN A 147 -37.12 25.91 0.01
N GLN A 148 -37.76 26.51 -0.99
CA GLN A 148 -38.42 25.80 -2.11
C GLN A 148 -38.02 26.38 -3.46
N LEU A 149 -38.15 25.56 -4.51
CA LEU A 149 -37.98 25.99 -5.90
C LEU A 149 -39.33 26.39 -6.49
N LYS A 150 -39.48 27.67 -6.88
CA LYS A 150 -40.70 28.23 -7.47
C LYS A 150 -40.54 28.38 -8.98
N SER A 151 -41.51 27.94 -9.77
CA SER A 151 -41.48 28.10 -11.23
C SER A 151 -41.54 29.59 -11.61
N VAL A 152 -40.76 29.96 -12.63
CA VAL A 152 -40.70 31.31 -13.21
C VAL A 152 -41.17 31.34 -14.67
N ASP A 153 -41.78 30.26 -15.15
CA ASP A 153 -42.23 30.14 -16.54
C ASP A 153 -43.29 31.19 -16.91
N SER A 154 -44.14 31.56 -15.95
CA SER A 154 -45.11 32.65 -16.11
C SER A 154 -44.45 34.02 -16.26
N LEU A 155 -43.38 34.29 -15.50
CA LEU A 155 -42.58 35.52 -15.61
C LEU A 155 -41.90 35.63 -16.97
N LEU A 156 -41.47 34.50 -17.54
CA LEU A 156 -40.75 34.43 -18.81
C LEU A 156 -41.68 34.31 -20.03
N HIS A 157 -43.00 34.34 -19.84
CA HIS A 157 -44.00 34.06 -20.87
C HIS A 157 -43.66 32.80 -21.67
N MET A 158 -43.34 31.70 -20.96
CA MET A 158 -42.97 30.44 -21.58
C MET A 158 -44.20 29.71 -22.11
N ASN A 159 -44.10 29.25 -23.37
CA ASN A 159 -45.09 28.37 -23.96
C ASN A 159 -44.99 26.98 -23.30
N SER A 160 -46.13 26.35 -22.97
CA SER A 160 -46.17 25.01 -22.36
C SER A 160 -45.53 23.91 -23.21
N LYS A 161 -45.34 24.14 -24.52
CA LYS A 161 -44.61 23.23 -25.44
C LYS A 161 -43.12 23.56 -25.57
N ALA A 162 -42.68 24.73 -25.12
CA ALA A 162 -41.27 25.11 -25.20
C ALA A 162 -40.50 24.44 -24.06
N MET A 163 -39.49 23.65 -24.41
CA MET A 163 -38.67 22.94 -23.44
C MET A 163 -37.49 23.84 -23.02
N PRO A 164 -37.31 24.10 -21.73
CA PRO A 164 -36.14 24.81 -21.22
C PRO A 164 -34.84 24.09 -21.60
N SER A 165 -33.76 24.84 -21.81
CA SER A 165 -32.45 24.26 -22.16
C SER A 165 -31.34 24.79 -21.27
N SER A 166 -31.11 26.11 -21.23
CA SER A 166 -30.03 26.70 -20.42
C SER A 166 -30.32 28.13 -19.98
N ILE A 167 -29.55 28.59 -19.00
CA ILE A 167 -29.53 29.96 -18.50
C ILE A 167 -28.09 30.46 -18.53
N ALA A 168 -27.88 31.67 -19.00
CA ALA A 168 -26.58 32.34 -18.98
C ALA A 168 -26.72 33.76 -18.45
N MET A 169 -25.61 34.34 -17.98
CA MET A 169 -25.55 35.73 -17.54
C MET A 169 -24.56 36.48 -18.42
N ASP A 170 -24.95 37.66 -18.92
CA ASP A 170 -24.05 38.53 -19.68
C ASP A 170 -23.19 39.42 -18.77
N GLY A 171 -22.27 40.19 -19.37
CA GLY A 171 -21.39 41.09 -18.62
C GLY A 171 -22.13 42.19 -17.85
N ALA A 172 -23.30 42.63 -18.33
CA ALA A 172 -24.15 43.60 -17.63
C ALA A 172 -24.80 42.97 -16.38
N GLY A 173 -24.96 41.65 -16.37
CA GLY A 173 -25.61 40.89 -15.32
C GLY A 173 -27.07 40.58 -15.63
N ASP A 174 -27.48 40.70 -16.89
CA ASP A 174 -28.81 40.28 -17.32
C ASP A 174 -28.81 38.79 -17.63
N LEU A 175 -29.97 38.15 -17.44
CA LEU A 175 -30.13 36.71 -17.62
C LEU A 175 -30.69 36.38 -18.99
N TRP A 176 -30.09 35.40 -19.65
CA TRP A 176 -30.48 34.91 -20.96
C TRP A 176 -30.98 33.47 -20.81
N PHE A 177 -32.18 33.20 -21.30
CA PHE A 177 -32.86 31.92 -21.22
C PHE A 177 -32.98 31.32 -22.61
N CYS A 178 -32.48 30.09 -22.77
CA CYS A 178 -32.57 29.33 -24.01
C CYS A 178 -33.62 28.22 -23.88
N SER A 179 -34.42 28.06 -24.93
CA SER A 179 -35.43 27.01 -25.02
C SER A 179 -35.62 26.55 -26.45
N THR A 180 -36.39 25.49 -26.65
CA THR A 180 -36.84 25.11 -28.01
C THR A 180 -37.69 26.19 -28.70
N GLY A 181 -38.23 27.15 -27.94
CA GLY A 181 -38.93 28.34 -28.45
C GLY A 181 -38.02 29.52 -28.83
N GLY A 182 -36.70 29.38 -28.67
CA GLY A 182 -35.72 30.44 -28.95
C GLY A 182 -35.12 31.03 -27.67
N VAL A 183 -34.56 32.23 -27.80
CA VAL A 183 -33.82 32.95 -26.74
C VAL A 183 -34.67 34.08 -26.16
N LYS A 184 -34.64 34.24 -24.84
CA LYS A 184 -35.24 35.37 -24.11
C LYS A 184 -34.19 36.01 -23.20
N LYS A 185 -34.28 37.33 -22.98
CA LYS A 185 -33.42 38.08 -22.06
C LYS A 185 -34.28 38.75 -20.99
N LEU A 186 -33.92 38.55 -19.72
CA LEU A 186 -34.49 39.23 -18.57
C LEU A 186 -33.48 40.25 -18.02
N GLU A 187 -33.84 41.52 -18.09
CA GLU A 187 -33.07 42.59 -17.46
C GLU A 187 -33.35 42.60 -15.96
N LEU A 188 -32.37 42.21 -15.14
CA LEU A 188 -32.60 42.02 -13.69
C LEU A 188 -32.89 43.33 -12.94
N LYS A 189 -32.41 44.48 -13.45
CA LYS A 189 -32.63 45.78 -12.82
C LYS A 189 -34.01 46.36 -13.13
N SER A 190 -34.48 46.21 -14.37
CA SER A 190 -35.76 46.79 -14.83
C SER A 190 -36.92 45.80 -14.74
N GLY A 191 -36.64 44.50 -14.64
CA GLY A 191 -37.62 43.43 -14.76
C GLY A 191 -38.16 43.24 -16.19
N LYS A 192 -37.58 43.93 -17.18
CA LYS A 192 -38.06 43.90 -18.56
C LYS A 192 -37.63 42.60 -19.25
N LEU A 193 -38.60 41.92 -19.86
CA LEU A 193 -38.37 40.76 -20.71
C LEU A 193 -38.25 41.21 -22.18
N ILE A 194 -37.14 40.83 -22.82
CA ILE A 194 -36.88 41.05 -24.24
C ILE A 194 -36.84 39.69 -24.93
N ASP A 195 -37.59 39.54 -26.00
CA ASP A 195 -37.65 38.31 -26.79
C ASP A 195 -38.02 38.62 -28.25
N ARG A 196 -38.35 37.60 -29.04
CA ARG A 196 -38.71 37.75 -30.45
C ARG A 196 -39.97 38.60 -30.67
N GLU A 197 -40.96 38.51 -29.78
CA GLU A 197 -42.22 39.25 -29.88
C GLU A 197 -42.04 40.68 -29.34
N ASN A 198 -41.15 40.86 -28.37
CA ASN A 198 -40.83 42.14 -27.73
C ASN A 198 -39.35 42.51 -27.91
N ASN A 199 -38.95 42.87 -29.14
CA ASN A 199 -37.58 43.25 -29.51
C ASN A 199 -37.45 44.75 -29.90
N PRO A 200 -37.51 45.70 -28.95
CA PRO A 200 -37.58 47.13 -29.23
C PRO A 200 -36.32 47.70 -29.91
N ASN A 201 -35.18 47.04 -29.76
CA ASN A 201 -33.89 47.47 -30.33
C ASN A 201 -33.50 46.69 -31.60
N GLU A 202 -34.44 45.93 -32.17
CA GLU A 202 -34.26 45.10 -33.36
C GLU A 202 -32.99 44.21 -33.36
N LEU A 203 -32.63 43.67 -32.20
CA LEU A 203 -31.41 42.89 -32.05
C LEU A 203 -31.51 41.58 -32.86
N SER A 204 -30.50 41.32 -33.69
CA SER A 204 -30.50 40.21 -34.66
C SER A 204 -30.56 38.83 -33.99
N ILE A 205 -30.06 38.70 -32.76
CA ILE A 205 -30.07 37.44 -32.00
C ILE A 205 -31.49 36.93 -31.70
N PHE A 206 -32.47 37.82 -31.49
CA PHE A 206 -33.86 37.44 -31.24
C PHE A 206 -34.65 37.13 -32.52
N LYS A 207 -34.07 37.39 -33.71
CA LYS A 207 -34.66 37.05 -35.01
C LYS A 207 -34.42 35.60 -35.41
N ILE A 208 -33.58 34.87 -34.66
CA ILE A 208 -33.27 33.45 -34.90
C ILE A 208 -34.54 32.62 -34.67
N ASP A 209 -34.95 31.86 -35.69
CA ASP A 209 -36.17 31.05 -35.70
C ASP A 209 -35.94 29.58 -35.27
N LYS A 210 -34.70 29.23 -34.94
CA LYS A 210 -34.28 27.89 -34.52
C LYS A 210 -34.34 27.72 -33.01
N ALA A 211 -34.49 26.47 -32.59
CA ALA A 211 -34.37 26.09 -31.19
C ALA A 211 -32.98 26.49 -30.65
N ALA A 212 -32.97 27.15 -29.50
CA ALA A 212 -31.75 27.58 -28.82
C ALA A 212 -31.44 26.59 -27.69
N SER A 213 -30.27 25.95 -27.73
CA SER A 213 -29.85 25.05 -26.66
C SER A 213 -29.05 25.78 -25.60
N THR A 214 -27.99 26.49 -26.01
CA THR A 214 -27.00 27.08 -25.10
C THR A 214 -26.50 28.40 -25.63
N ILE A 215 -26.22 29.34 -24.71
CA ILE A 215 -25.60 30.62 -25.02
C ILE A 215 -24.43 30.87 -24.08
N THR A 216 -23.28 31.26 -24.64
CA THR A 216 -22.06 31.55 -23.90
C THR A 216 -21.51 32.91 -24.33
N PHE A 217 -20.95 33.69 -23.41
CA PHE A 217 -20.36 35.00 -23.70
C PHE A 217 -18.83 34.95 -23.60
N ASP A 218 -18.14 35.60 -24.52
CA ASP A 218 -16.68 35.80 -24.46
C ASP A 218 -16.30 37.24 -24.06
N ASP A 219 -15.03 37.46 -23.73
CA ASP A 219 -14.51 38.79 -23.38
C ASP A 219 -14.29 39.72 -24.59
N HIS A 220 -14.43 39.20 -25.81
CA HIS A 220 -14.36 39.95 -27.08
C HIS A 220 -15.70 40.63 -27.41
N GLY A 221 -16.74 40.42 -26.59
CA GLY A 221 -18.06 41.01 -26.77
C GLY A 221 -18.93 40.22 -27.75
N ASN A 222 -18.73 38.91 -27.86
CA ASN A 222 -19.59 38.02 -28.63
C ASN A 222 -20.44 37.13 -27.73
N ALA A 223 -21.65 36.85 -28.19
CA ALA A 223 -22.52 35.80 -27.68
C ALA A 223 -22.52 34.63 -28.67
N TRP A 224 -22.24 33.43 -28.17
CA TRP A 224 -22.14 32.20 -28.93
C TRP A 224 -23.37 31.34 -28.62
N LEU A 225 -24.31 31.29 -29.56
CA LEU A 225 -25.57 30.57 -29.43
C LEU A 225 -25.51 29.25 -30.22
N SER A 226 -25.59 28.12 -29.53
CA SER A 226 -25.70 26.80 -30.13
C SER A 226 -27.16 26.40 -30.29
N THR A 227 -27.48 25.74 -31.40
CA THR A 227 -28.80 25.11 -31.59
C THR A 227 -28.89 23.70 -31.04
N GLY A 228 -27.78 23.14 -30.53
CA GLY A 228 -27.73 21.83 -29.88
C GLY A 228 -28.00 20.67 -30.84
N TYR A 229 -29.28 20.32 -30.99
CA TYR A 229 -29.77 19.24 -31.87
C TYR A 229 -29.80 19.63 -33.35
N ASP A 230 -29.63 20.91 -33.68
CA ASP A 230 -29.40 21.35 -35.06
C ASP A 230 -27.93 21.76 -35.25
N ARG A 231 -27.48 21.81 -36.50
CA ARG A 231 -26.06 21.92 -36.86
C ARG A 231 -25.45 23.33 -36.77
N TYR A 232 -26.18 24.30 -36.21
CA TYR A 232 -25.81 25.71 -36.28
C TYR A 232 -25.19 26.21 -34.97
N LEU A 233 -24.06 26.89 -35.12
CA LEU A 233 -23.52 27.79 -34.11
C LEU A 233 -23.66 29.22 -34.63
N TYR A 234 -24.29 30.09 -33.86
CA TYR A 234 -24.39 31.50 -34.16
C TYR A 234 -23.43 32.30 -33.28
N ARG A 235 -22.67 33.21 -33.88
CA ARG A 235 -21.89 34.23 -33.18
C ARG A 235 -22.58 35.57 -33.37
N TYR A 236 -23.04 36.16 -32.28
CA TYR A 236 -23.67 37.47 -32.25
C TYR A 236 -22.72 38.50 -31.63
N SER A 237 -22.38 39.57 -32.34
CA SER A 237 -21.57 40.65 -31.78
C SER A 237 -22.45 41.63 -31.00
N LEU A 238 -22.26 41.70 -29.68
CA LEU A 238 -23.02 42.60 -28.80
C LEU A 238 -22.82 44.08 -29.15
N ARG A 239 -21.66 44.44 -29.71
CA ARG A 239 -21.32 45.82 -30.08
C ARG A 239 -21.85 46.23 -31.45
N LYS A 240 -21.81 45.31 -32.42
CA LYS A 240 -22.14 45.61 -33.82
C LYS A 240 -23.56 45.22 -34.23
N ASN A 241 -24.27 44.44 -33.40
CA ASN A 241 -25.57 43.83 -33.75
C ASN A 241 -25.50 42.93 -35.01
N GLU A 242 -24.33 42.35 -35.28
CA GLU A 242 -24.07 41.46 -36.41
C GLU A 242 -24.18 39.99 -36.00
N LEU A 243 -24.75 39.15 -36.87
CA LEU A 243 -24.94 37.72 -36.65
C LEU A 243 -24.18 36.91 -37.71
N TYR A 244 -23.35 35.99 -37.26
CA TYR A 244 -22.64 35.02 -38.11
C TYR A 244 -23.12 33.62 -37.79
N ALA A 245 -23.25 32.76 -38.80
CA ALA A 245 -23.67 31.37 -38.65
C ALA A 245 -22.57 30.44 -39.14
N TYR A 246 -22.24 29.44 -38.34
CA TYR A 246 -21.28 28.38 -38.64
C TYR A 246 -22.02 27.04 -38.64
N THR A 247 -21.60 26.13 -39.51
CA THR A 247 -22.14 24.77 -39.60
C THR A 247 -21.03 23.75 -39.57
N PHE A 248 -21.30 22.63 -38.90
CA PHE A 248 -20.40 21.49 -38.84
C PHE A 248 -21.10 20.29 -39.51
N ASP A 249 -20.55 19.83 -40.62
CA ASP A 249 -21.03 18.63 -41.31
C ASP A 249 -19.91 17.57 -41.29
N LYS A 250 -20.29 16.29 -41.17
CA LYS A 250 -19.36 15.15 -41.30
C LYS A 250 -19.67 14.31 -42.55
N PRO A 251 -18.67 13.69 -43.18
CA PRO A 251 -18.92 12.70 -44.22
C PRO A 251 -19.52 11.44 -43.57
N GLY A 252 -20.73 11.06 -43.97
CA GLY A 252 -21.37 9.79 -43.68
C GLY A 252 -21.53 8.96 -44.94
N PHE A 253 -21.84 7.67 -44.78
CA PHE A 253 -22.08 6.76 -45.90
C PHE A 253 -23.45 6.10 -45.75
N ARG A 254 -24.24 6.10 -46.83
CA ARG A 254 -25.48 5.31 -46.92
C ARG A 254 -25.36 4.43 -48.17
N GLY A 255 -25.00 3.16 -47.96
CA GLY A 255 -24.52 2.31 -49.05
C GLY A 255 -23.19 2.82 -49.61
N THR A 256 -23.07 2.95 -50.93
CA THR A 256 -21.87 3.47 -51.61
C THR A 256 -21.82 4.99 -51.75
N ASN A 257 -22.90 5.71 -51.37
CA ASN A 257 -22.97 7.17 -51.53
C ASN A 257 -22.54 7.91 -50.24
N SER A 258 -21.70 8.93 -50.41
CA SER A 258 -21.36 9.87 -49.35
C SER A 258 -22.54 10.82 -49.10
N ILE A 259 -23.02 10.88 -47.86
CA ILE A 259 -24.03 11.84 -47.38
C ILE A 259 -23.40 12.75 -46.33
N LEU A 260 -23.79 14.02 -46.27
CA LEU A 260 -23.40 14.89 -45.15
C LEU A 260 -24.33 14.60 -43.96
N GLN A 261 -23.78 14.10 -42.87
CA GLN A 261 -24.51 13.91 -41.61
C GLN A 261 -24.34 15.15 -40.73
N LYS A 262 -25.44 15.61 -40.14
CA LYS A 262 -25.43 16.75 -39.21
C LYS A 262 -24.62 16.41 -37.96
N GLU A 263 -23.79 17.35 -37.51
CA GLU A 263 -23.10 17.26 -36.22
C GLU A 263 -23.95 17.89 -35.11
N TYR A 264 -23.98 17.24 -33.94
CA TYR A 264 -24.64 17.79 -32.75
C TYR A 264 -23.66 18.60 -31.92
N LEU A 265 -24.11 19.75 -31.46
CA LEU A 265 -23.26 20.74 -30.82
C LEU A 265 -23.53 20.80 -29.32
N GLY A 266 -22.47 20.82 -28.52
CA GLY A 266 -22.56 21.04 -27.09
C GLY A 266 -22.60 22.53 -26.71
N THR A 267 -22.38 22.77 -25.42
CA THR A 267 -22.18 24.12 -24.86
C THR A 267 -20.81 24.65 -25.24
N ALA A 268 -20.75 25.83 -25.85
CA ALA A 268 -19.47 26.51 -26.08
C ALA A 268 -18.83 26.87 -24.73
N PHE A 269 -17.55 26.54 -24.57
CA PHE A 269 -16.78 26.77 -23.36
C PHE A 269 -15.65 27.76 -23.63
N TYR A 270 -15.65 28.87 -22.91
CA TYR A 270 -14.63 29.91 -23.03
C TYR A 270 -13.64 29.80 -21.86
N THR A 271 -12.36 29.57 -22.16
CA THR A 271 -11.32 29.37 -21.15
C THR A 271 -10.73 30.69 -20.66
N GLY A 272 -10.11 30.68 -19.48
CA GLY A 272 -9.35 31.80 -18.95
C GLY A 272 -8.16 32.21 -19.81
N ASN A 273 -7.65 31.32 -20.68
CA ASN A 273 -6.60 31.60 -21.66
C ASN A 273 -7.16 32.17 -22.98
N ARG A 274 -8.41 32.63 -22.97
CA ARG A 274 -9.10 33.25 -24.10
C ARG A 274 -9.33 32.34 -25.32
N GLN A 275 -9.38 31.04 -25.09
CA GLN A 275 -9.67 30.04 -26.12
C GLN A 275 -11.15 29.62 -26.02
N LEU A 276 -11.85 29.58 -27.15
CA LEU A 276 -13.20 29.02 -27.21
C LEU A 276 -13.14 27.57 -27.71
N PHE A 277 -13.77 26.67 -26.97
CA PHE A 277 -14.00 25.27 -27.36
C PHE A 277 -15.48 25.01 -27.56
N LEU A 278 -15.79 24.21 -28.58
CA LEU A 278 -17.14 23.75 -28.87
C LEU A 278 -17.13 22.23 -28.98
N PRO A 279 -17.84 21.51 -28.09
CA PRO A 279 -18.04 20.08 -28.23
C PRO A 279 -18.79 19.73 -29.52
N LEU A 280 -18.25 18.78 -30.27
CA LEU A 280 -18.85 18.13 -31.43
C LEU A 280 -19.10 16.66 -31.05
N PHE A 281 -20.34 16.30 -30.66
CA PHE A 281 -20.59 15.05 -29.94
C PHE A 281 -20.18 13.79 -30.71
N SER A 282 -20.13 13.80 -32.04
CA SER A 282 -19.69 12.64 -32.82
C SER A 282 -18.29 12.73 -33.42
N ARG A 283 -17.55 13.82 -33.17
CA ARG A 283 -16.25 14.07 -33.80
C ARG A 283 -15.13 14.52 -32.85
N GLY A 284 -15.46 15.16 -31.73
CA GLY A 284 -14.48 15.65 -30.75
C GLY A 284 -14.76 17.09 -30.35
N ILE A 285 -13.79 18.00 -30.53
CA ILE A 285 -13.87 19.40 -30.07
C ILE A 285 -13.42 20.33 -31.17
N ALA A 286 -14.17 21.40 -31.43
CA ALA A 286 -13.75 22.49 -32.29
C ALA A 286 -13.16 23.63 -31.45
N ALA A 287 -11.92 24.02 -31.74
CA ALA A 287 -11.23 25.17 -31.15
C ALA A 287 -11.33 26.35 -32.11
N TYR A 288 -11.85 27.49 -31.63
CA TYR A 288 -12.02 28.68 -32.47
C TYR A 288 -10.73 29.51 -32.56
N ASN A 289 -10.35 29.90 -33.77
CA ASN A 289 -9.24 30.81 -34.03
C ASN A 289 -9.78 32.20 -34.36
N TYR A 290 -9.60 33.13 -33.42
CA TYR A 290 -10.06 34.53 -33.55
C TYR A 290 -9.37 35.29 -34.69
N ALA A 291 -8.10 35.00 -35.00
CA ALA A 291 -7.36 35.70 -36.05
C ALA A 291 -7.78 35.26 -37.46
N ALA A 292 -8.09 33.98 -37.62
CA ALA A 292 -8.48 33.39 -38.91
C ALA A 292 -10.01 33.29 -39.11
N ASP A 293 -10.81 33.67 -38.11
CA ASP A 293 -12.26 33.46 -38.05
C ASP A 293 -12.68 32.04 -38.50
N SER A 294 -12.02 31.02 -37.95
CA SER A 294 -12.20 29.61 -38.36
C SER A 294 -12.04 28.66 -37.19
N PHE A 295 -12.45 27.40 -37.36
CA PHE A 295 -12.34 26.35 -36.35
C PHE A 295 -11.28 25.31 -36.73
N ALA A 296 -10.41 24.98 -35.78
CA ALA A 296 -9.56 23.80 -35.82
C ALA A 296 -10.23 22.65 -35.06
N ILE A 297 -10.28 21.45 -35.64
CA ILE A 297 -10.98 20.31 -35.02
C ILE A 297 -9.98 19.33 -34.42
N ILE A 298 -10.13 19.11 -33.11
CA ILE A 298 -9.48 18.05 -32.34
C ILE A 298 -10.37 16.81 -32.47
N ASN A 299 -9.92 15.82 -33.25
CA ASN A 299 -10.72 14.62 -33.50
C ASN A 299 -10.53 13.59 -32.38
N VAL A 300 -11.56 12.77 -32.17
CA VAL A 300 -11.49 11.60 -31.28
C VAL A 300 -10.42 10.61 -31.75
N ALA A 301 -9.66 10.07 -30.81
CA ALA A 301 -8.61 9.09 -31.05
C ALA A 301 -8.55 8.07 -29.90
N ASN A 302 -9.62 7.28 -29.74
CA ASN A 302 -9.78 6.28 -28.67
C ASN A 302 -8.68 5.20 -28.65
N ASN A 303 -7.98 4.98 -29.78
CA ASN A 303 -6.88 4.03 -29.87
C ASN A 303 -5.53 4.61 -29.43
N SER A 304 -5.43 5.92 -29.24
CA SER A 304 -4.22 6.59 -28.78
C SER A 304 -4.31 6.81 -27.27
N PRO A 305 -3.31 6.40 -26.47
CA PRO A 305 -3.32 6.63 -25.02
C PRO A 305 -3.25 8.11 -24.62
N TYR A 306 -2.99 9.02 -25.58
CA TYR A 306 -2.92 10.46 -25.37
C TYR A 306 -3.94 11.26 -26.21
N GLY A 307 -4.80 10.55 -26.95
CA GLY A 307 -5.81 11.14 -27.82
C GLY A 307 -7.07 11.52 -27.06
N LEU A 308 -7.96 12.33 -27.64
CA LEU A 308 -9.25 12.61 -27.04
C LEU A 308 -10.12 11.34 -27.05
N HIS A 309 -10.58 10.89 -25.88
CA HIS A 309 -11.44 9.71 -25.74
C HIS A 309 -12.92 10.08 -25.58
N LEU A 310 -13.74 9.54 -26.48
CA LEU A 310 -15.18 9.80 -26.56
C LEU A 310 -15.85 8.66 -27.33
N ASP A 311 -16.98 8.14 -26.84
CA ASP A 311 -17.81 7.24 -27.63
C ASP A 311 -18.42 8.02 -28.80
N THR A 312 -18.15 7.65 -30.05
CA THR A 312 -18.70 8.31 -31.25
C THR A 312 -19.93 7.62 -31.82
N THR A 313 -20.34 6.48 -31.24
CA THR A 313 -21.44 5.64 -31.74
C THR A 313 -22.79 5.98 -31.13
N SER A 314 -22.78 6.53 -29.92
CA SER A 314 -23.97 6.94 -29.16
C SER A 314 -24.21 8.46 -29.24
N PHE A 315 -25.33 8.94 -28.69
CA PHE A 315 -25.52 10.37 -28.42
C PHE A 315 -24.63 10.78 -27.24
N SER A 316 -23.39 11.10 -27.55
CA SER A 316 -22.34 11.33 -26.55
C SER A 316 -22.60 12.63 -25.80
N SER A 317 -22.28 12.65 -24.52
CA SER A 317 -22.27 13.89 -23.73
C SER A 317 -20.85 14.34 -23.48
N MET A 318 -20.60 15.64 -23.55
CA MET A 318 -19.31 16.22 -23.19
C MET A 318 -19.52 17.42 -22.28
N VAL A 319 -18.83 17.43 -21.15
CA VAL A 319 -18.78 18.57 -20.21
C VAL A 319 -17.36 19.05 -20.10
N ILE A 320 -17.14 20.35 -20.31
CA ILE A 320 -15.82 20.97 -20.22
C ILE A 320 -15.80 21.89 -19.00
N LYS A 321 -14.76 21.77 -18.17
CA LYS A 321 -14.52 22.62 -17.01
C LYS A 321 -13.04 22.97 -16.91
N GLU A 322 -12.74 24.20 -16.55
CA GLU A 322 -11.39 24.64 -16.22
C GLU A 322 -11.24 24.68 -14.69
N ASP A 323 -10.13 24.15 -14.18
CA ASP A 323 -9.77 24.22 -12.76
C ASP A 323 -8.93 25.49 -12.45
N THR A 324 -8.62 25.67 -11.17
CA THR A 324 -7.79 26.78 -10.67
C THR A 324 -6.34 26.74 -11.14
N GLU A 325 -5.86 25.58 -11.62
CA GLU A 325 -4.52 25.35 -12.16
C GLU A 325 -4.50 25.44 -13.70
N LYS A 326 -5.58 25.92 -14.33
CA LYS A 326 -5.72 26.05 -15.79
C LYS A 326 -5.76 24.73 -16.56
N ASN A 327 -5.92 23.60 -15.87
CA ASN A 327 -6.22 22.35 -16.54
C ASN A 327 -7.67 22.35 -17.02
N ILE A 328 -7.88 21.78 -18.20
CA ILE A 328 -9.16 21.60 -18.84
C ILE A 328 -9.58 20.14 -18.65
N TRP A 329 -10.66 19.97 -17.90
CA TRP A 329 -11.32 18.71 -17.58
C TRP A 329 -12.49 18.51 -18.52
N ILE A 330 -12.47 17.40 -19.24
CA ILE A 330 -13.44 17.07 -20.29
C ILE A 330 -14.06 15.72 -19.93
N GLY A 331 -15.20 15.77 -19.26
CA GLY A 331 -16.00 14.58 -18.98
C GLY A 331 -16.69 14.11 -20.26
N THR A 332 -16.55 12.83 -20.58
CA THR A 332 -17.16 12.18 -21.75
C THR A 332 -17.88 10.90 -21.32
N ASP A 333 -18.33 10.09 -22.27
CA ASP A 333 -18.83 8.74 -21.99
C ASP A 333 -17.72 7.69 -21.82
N GLU A 334 -16.47 8.08 -22.08
CA GLU A 334 -15.26 7.24 -21.93
C GLU A 334 -14.38 7.67 -20.73
N GLY A 335 -14.95 8.42 -19.79
CA GLY A 335 -14.28 8.90 -18.59
C GLY A 335 -13.98 10.39 -18.65
N ILE A 336 -12.85 10.79 -18.10
CA ILE A 336 -12.41 12.18 -18.05
C ILE A 336 -11.12 12.30 -18.86
N ASN A 337 -11.09 13.24 -19.79
CA ASN A 337 -9.90 13.67 -20.51
C ASN A 337 -9.40 14.97 -19.88
N ILE A 338 -8.11 15.07 -19.61
CA ILE A 338 -7.49 16.22 -18.94
C ILE A 338 -6.38 16.74 -19.84
N THR A 339 -6.42 18.02 -20.18
CA THR A 339 -5.38 18.69 -20.96
C THR A 339 -5.04 20.04 -20.34
N ASN A 340 -3.87 20.61 -20.66
CA ASN A 340 -3.50 21.96 -20.26
C ASN A 340 -3.09 22.73 -21.52
N LEU A 341 -3.51 23.99 -21.63
CA LEU A 341 -3.20 24.84 -22.79
C LEU A 341 -1.84 25.54 -22.69
N GLU A 342 -1.22 25.52 -21.51
CA GLU A 342 0.14 26.01 -21.36
C GLU A 342 1.11 25.09 -22.11
N ASN A 343 2.08 25.68 -22.82
CA ASN A 343 3.03 24.90 -23.62
C ASN A 343 3.85 23.98 -22.68
N PRO A 344 3.87 22.65 -22.93
CA PRO A 344 4.67 21.76 -22.12
C PRO A 344 6.16 22.15 -22.22
N PRO A 345 6.93 22.04 -21.13
CA PRO A 345 8.36 22.37 -21.14
C PRO A 345 9.16 21.49 -22.11
N PHE A 346 8.65 20.29 -22.42
CA PHE A 346 9.25 19.31 -23.30
C PHE A 346 8.41 19.09 -24.57
N THR A 347 9.06 19.18 -25.74
CA THR A 347 8.42 18.98 -27.05
C THR A 347 9.03 17.79 -27.77
N ASP A 348 8.22 16.75 -28.02
CA ASP A 348 8.61 15.60 -28.86
C ASP A 348 8.38 15.87 -30.36
N TYR A 349 9.37 15.49 -31.18
CA TYR A 349 9.31 15.51 -32.63
C TYR A 349 9.34 14.07 -33.16
N GLY A 350 8.55 13.76 -34.20
CA GLY A 350 8.45 12.44 -34.82
C GLY A 350 7.27 11.57 -34.35
N VAL A 351 6.80 11.73 -33.11
CA VAL A 351 5.62 11.00 -32.59
C VAL A 351 4.31 11.73 -32.89
N ARG A 352 4.34 13.07 -32.93
CA ARG A 352 3.14 13.93 -32.94
C ARG A 352 2.59 14.23 -34.34
N GLN A 353 3.35 14.02 -35.41
CA GLN A 353 3.03 14.58 -36.73
C GLN A 353 2.35 13.57 -37.69
N SER A 354 1.25 13.99 -38.32
CA SER A 354 0.59 13.28 -39.41
C SER A 354 0.62 14.12 -40.69
N GLY A 355 1.15 13.57 -41.79
CA GLY A 355 1.23 14.25 -43.10
C GLY A 355 2.54 14.03 -43.84
N LYS A 356 2.67 14.59 -45.07
CA LYS A 356 3.87 14.43 -45.91
C LYS A 356 5.13 15.14 -45.39
N THR A 357 4.96 16.11 -44.48
CA THR A 357 6.05 16.83 -43.79
C THR A 357 6.34 16.26 -42.40
N ALA A 358 5.70 15.15 -42.03
CA ALA A 358 5.88 14.53 -40.73
C ALA A 358 7.24 13.84 -40.63
N LEU A 359 7.93 14.07 -39.52
CA LEU A 359 9.15 13.35 -39.19
C LEU A 359 8.85 11.86 -38.91
N PRO A 360 9.76 10.93 -39.27
CA PRO A 360 9.56 9.51 -38.97
C PRO A 360 9.44 9.23 -37.47
N ALA A 361 8.47 8.40 -37.09
CA ALA A 361 8.36 7.82 -35.75
C ALA A 361 9.34 6.64 -35.60
N ALA A 362 10.64 6.93 -35.70
CA ALA A 362 11.72 5.94 -35.68
C ALA A 362 12.89 6.41 -34.81
N GLU A 363 13.79 5.50 -34.46
CA GLU A 363 14.96 5.80 -33.62
C GLU A 363 15.86 6.85 -34.25
N VAL A 364 16.10 7.94 -33.52
CA VAL A 364 17.00 9.03 -33.94
C VAL A 364 18.39 8.72 -33.41
N SER A 365 19.35 8.53 -34.31
CA SER A 365 20.71 8.12 -33.93
C SER A 365 21.62 9.26 -33.51
N GLU A 366 21.53 10.43 -34.16
CA GLU A 366 22.34 11.60 -33.81
C GLU A 366 21.66 12.87 -34.32
N LEU A 367 21.90 13.99 -33.63
CA LEU A 367 21.51 15.32 -34.06
C LEU A 367 22.75 16.18 -34.24
N LEU A 368 22.76 17.02 -35.27
CA LEU A 368 23.88 17.91 -35.59
C LEU A 368 23.36 19.28 -35.99
N GLU A 369 23.84 20.34 -35.32
CA GLU A 369 23.59 21.73 -35.73
C GLU A 369 24.73 22.21 -36.66
N THR A 370 24.36 22.81 -37.78
CA THR A 370 25.30 23.40 -38.74
C THR A 370 25.46 24.91 -38.54
N THR A 371 26.48 25.52 -39.15
CA THR A 371 26.81 26.95 -38.94
C THR A 371 25.75 27.93 -39.44
N ASP A 372 24.83 27.48 -40.31
CA ASP A 372 23.64 28.24 -40.75
C ASP A 372 22.48 28.16 -39.74
N GLY A 373 22.63 27.41 -38.64
CA GLY A 373 21.62 27.20 -37.60
C GLY A 373 20.59 26.12 -37.94
N ASP A 374 20.76 25.41 -39.05
CA ASP A 374 19.92 24.27 -39.40
C ASP A 374 20.32 23.02 -38.60
N ILE A 375 19.36 22.13 -38.39
CA ILE A 375 19.52 20.93 -37.57
C ILE A 375 19.32 19.71 -38.46
N TYR A 376 20.34 18.85 -38.53
CA TYR A 376 20.31 17.58 -39.23
C TYR A 376 20.05 16.46 -38.24
N VAL A 377 19.11 15.58 -38.58
CA VAL A 377 18.65 14.47 -37.75
C VAL A 377 18.80 13.17 -38.54
N SER A 378 19.62 12.24 -38.06
CA SER A 378 19.76 10.90 -38.66
C SER A 378 18.90 9.89 -37.93
N TYR A 379 18.53 8.84 -38.65
CA TYR A 379 17.66 7.79 -38.13
C TYR A 379 18.28 6.41 -38.30
N TYR A 380 18.18 5.58 -37.26
CA TYR A 380 18.51 4.17 -37.33
C TYR A 380 17.30 3.34 -37.79
N SER A 381 16.85 3.60 -39.01
CA SER A 381 15.73 2.89 -39.64
C SER A 381 15.92 2.79 -41.14
N ALA A 382 15.42 1.70 -41.74
CA ALA A 382 15.48 1.43 -43.17
C ALA A 382 14.98 2.59 -44.05
N ASN A 383 13.96 3.33 -43.58
CA ASN A 383 13.37 4.47 -44.30
C ASN A 383 13.74 5.82 -43.68
N GLY A 384 14.72 5.82 -42.78
CA GLY A 384 15.10 6.93 -41.93
C GLY A 384 15.89 8.01 -42.67
N GLY A 385 17.09 7.69 -43.14
CA GLY A 385 17.99 8.66 -43.79
C GLY A 385 18.31 9.85 -42.89
N ILE A 386 18.51 11.03 -43.51
CA ILE A 386 18.79 12.29 -42.81
C ILE A 386 17.68 13.31 -43.10
N LYS A 387 17.16 13.95 -42.06
CA LYS A 387 16.18 15.03 -42.16
C LYS A 387 16.83 16.34 -41.76
N ARG A 388 16.67 17.39 -42.57
CA ARG A 388 17.13 18.75 -42.25
C ARG A 388 15.96 19.60 -41.82
N LEU A 389 16.14 20.26 -40.69
CA LEU A 389 15.21 21.17 -40.06
C LEU A 389 15.83 22.57 -40.02
N ASP A 390 14.98 23.62 -40.04
CA ASP A 390 15.45 24.96 -39.72
C ASP A 390 15.71 25.13 -38.21
N LYS A 391 16.24 26.28 -37.82
CA LYS A 391 16.43 26.65 -36.40
C LYS A 391 15.15 26.59 -35.55
N ASN A 392 13.97 26.69 -36.16
CA ASN A 392 12.66 26.58 -35.49
C ASN A 392 12.10 25.15 -35.54
N LEU A 393 12.94 24.17 -35.91
CA LEU A 393 12.62 22.75 -36.02
C LEU A 393 11.52 22.45 -37.06
N GLN A 394 11.38 23.31 -38.07
CA GLN A 394 10.49 23.07 -39.21
C GLN A 394 11.19 22.24 -40.27
N PHE A 395 10.49 21.24 -40.82
CA PHE A 395 11.04 20.35 -41.85
C PHE A 395 11.40 21.12 -43.13
N LYS A 396 12.66 21.02 -43.57
CA LYS A 396 13.15 21.60 -44.83
C LYS A 396 13.32 20.55 -45.92
N LYS A 397 14.06 19.48 -45.63
CA LYS A 397 14.49 18.52 -46.67
C LYS A 397 14.80 17.13 -46.12
N ASP A 398 14.67 16.13 -46.99
CA ASP A 398 14.95 14.72 -46.74
C ASP A 398 16.09 14.25 -47.65
N TYR A 399 17.14 13.69 -47.06
CA TYR A 399 18.31 13.14 -47.75
C TYR A 399 18.34 11.63 -47.56
N ARG A 400 18.23 10.92 -48.69
CA ARG A 400 18.32 9.46 -48.75
C ARG A 400 19.10 9.05 -49.98
N TYR A 401 19.94 8.04 -49.83
CA TYR A 401 20.56 7.39 -50.97
C TYR A 401 19.52 6.56 -51.72
N ARG A 402 19.52 6.64 -53.04
CA ARG A 402 18.58 5.94 -53.92
C ARG A 402 19.33 5.42 -55.14
N SER A 403 19.69 4.15 -55.12
CA SER A 403 20.25 3.43 -56.27
C SER A 403 19.20 2.60 -57.01
N GLY A 404 18.05 2.35 -56.39
CA GLY A 404 17.02 1.43 -56.89
C GLY A 404 17.26 -0.02 -56.45
N SER A 405 18.33 -0.29 -55.69
CA SER A 405 18.58 -1.60 -55.05
C SER A 405 17.74 -1.78 -53.79
N PRO A 406 17.30 -3.01 -53.47
CA PRO A 406 16.75 -3.34 -52.14
C PRO A 406 17.68 -2.95 -50.97
N ASP A 407 19.00 -2.91 -51.22
CA ASP A 407 20.02 -2.55 -50.21
C ASP A 407 19.99 -1.07 -49.80
N ASP A 408 19.29 -0.21 -50.55
CA ASP A 408 19.11 1.22 -50.20
C ASP A 408 18.57 1.37 -48.78
N ALA A 409 17.74 0.44 -48.31
CA ALA A 409 17.22 0.42 -46.94
C ALA A 409 18.36 0.35 -45.91
N VAL A 410 19.34 -0.51 -46.12
CA VAL A 410 20.47 -0.73 -45.19
C VAL A 410 21.45 0.44 -45.24
N TYR A 411 21.65 1.04 -46.43
CA TYR A 411 22.49 2.23 -46.59
C TYR A 411 21.88 3.50 -45.97
N ASN A 412 20.55 3.57 -45.84
CA ASN A 412 19.85 4.69 -45.21
C ASN A 412 19.59 4.51 -43.70
N GLN A 413 20.04 3.40 -43.12
CA GLN A 413 20.03 3.18 -41.68
C GLN A 413 21.37 3.66 -41.10
N LEU A 414 21.35 4.76 -40.35
CA LEU A 414 22.56 5.55 -40.05
C LEU A 414 22.91 5.51 -38.55
N TRP A 415 24.19 5.33 -38.24
CA TRP A 415 24.71 5.23 -36.88
C TRP A 415 25.00 6.58 -36.21
N ALA A 416 25.47 7.56 -36.98
CA ALA A 416 25.89 8.86 -36.46
C ALA A 416 25.86 9.94 -37.54
N LEU A 417 26.00 11.20 -37.15
CA LEU A 417 26.21 12.36 -38.02
C LEU A 417 27.44 13.13 -37.59
N PHE A 418 28.21 13.59 -38.56
CA PHE A 418 29.27 14.56 -38.31
C PHE A 418 29.57 15.39 -39.55
N ARG A 419 30.09 16.60 -39.32
CA ARG A 419 30.46 17.54 -40.37
C ARG A 419 31.97 17.58 -40.52
N GLN A 420 32.43 17.44 -41.76
CA GLN A 420 33.82 17.61 -42.17
C GLN A 420 34.18 19.10 -42.33
N GLN A 421 35.47 19.41 -42.39
CA GLN A 421 35.95 20.80 -42.54
C GLN A 421 35.50 21.47 -43.84
N ASP A 422 35.40 20.70 -44.92
CA ASP A 422 34.91 21.15 -46.23
C ASP A 422 33.40 21.45 -46.24
N GLY A 423 32.70 21.16 -45.13
CA GLY A 423 31.26 21.33 -44.99
C GLY A 423 30.45 20.09 -45.36
N THR A 424 31.08 19.01 -45.84
CA THR A 424 30.41 17.75 -46.16
C THR A 424 29.91 17.08 -44.87
N ILE A 425 28.66 16.61 -44.86
CA ILE A 425 28.10 15.83 -43.76
C ILE A 425 28.29 14.36 -44.06
N TRP A 426 28.90 13.63 -43.12
CA TRP A 426 29.10 12.18 -43.21
C TRP A 426 28.17 11.48 -42.23
N ALA A 427 27.58 10.37 -42.69
CA ALA A 427 26.71 9.52 -41.92
C ALA A 427 27.03 8.05 -42.18
N PRO A 428 27.81 7.40 -41.29
CA PRO A 428 28.11 5.98 -41.39
C PRO A 428 26.83 5.15 -41.35
N SER A 429 26.68 4.24 -42.30
CA SER A 429 25.49 3.40 -42.45
C SER A 429 25.69 1.98 -41.95
N GLN A 430 24.58 1.30 -41.67
CA GLN A 430 24.54 -0.12 -41.35
C GLN A 430 25.11 -1.00 -42.48
N GLY A 431 25.11 -0.50 -43.72
CA GLY A 431 25.58 -1.24 -44.90
C GLY A 431 27.09 -1.23 -45.10
N GLY A 432 27.90 -0.71 -44.15
CA GLY A 432 29.36 -0.67 -44.31
C GLY A 432 29.88 0.44 -45.21
N THR A 433 29.05 1.45 -45.45
CA THR A 433 29.34 2.59 -46.30
C THR A 433 28.99 3.89 -45.57
N ILE A 434 29.52 5.02 -46.01
CA ILE A 434 29.26 6.33 -45.42
C ILE A 434 28.40 7.12 -46.41
N LEU A 435 27.21 7.50 -45.97
CA LEU A 435 26.36 8.43 -46.71
C LEU A 435 26.93 9.84 -46.55
N GLN A 436 27.15 10.52 -47.67
CA GLN A 436 27.71 11.85 -47.71
C GLN A 436 26.70 12.84 -48.28
N ILE A 437 26.61 14.02 -47.66
CA ILE A 437 25.90 15.18 -48.20
C ILE A 437 26.95 16.26 -48.46
N SER A 438 27.19 16.57 -49.73
CA SER A 438 28.11 17.66 -50.09
C SER A 438 27.56 19.04 -49.67
N PRO A 439 28.39 20.09 -49.59
CA PRO A 439 27.92 21.45 -49.34
C PRO A 439 26.87 21.94 -50.36
N ASN A 440 26.90 21.37 -51.58
CA ASN A 440 25.91 21.63 -52.64
C ASN A 440 24.64 20.75 -52.50
N GLU A 441 24.52 20.01 -51.39
CA GLU A 441 23.40 19.13 -51.04
C GLU A 441 23.22 17.89 -51.92
N GLU A 442 24.27 17.45 -52.60
CA GLU A 442 24.27 16.18 -53.35
C GLU A 442 24.52 15.01 -52.41
N VAL A 443 23.77 13.91 -52.60
CA VAL A 443 23.88 12.70 -51.80
C VAL A 443 24.72 11.66 -52.54
N SER A 444 25.81 11.22 -51.93
CA SER A 444 26.70 10.16 -52.45
C SER A 444 27.01 9.12 -51.37
N MET A 445 27.59 7.98 -51.78
CA MET A 445 28.05 6.93 -50.86
C MET A 445 29.54 6.72 -51.02
N LEU A 446 30.26 6.65 -49.90
CA LEU A 446 31.65 6.26 -49.83
C LEU A 446 31.77 4.85 -49.25
N ALA A 447 32.43 3.94 -49.97
CA ALA A 447 32.76 2.62 -49.45
C ALA A 447 33.98 2.71 -48.53
N ASP A 448 33.77 2.54 -47.22
CA ASP A 448 34.85 2.56 -46.24
C ASP A 448 34.62 1.49 -45.15
N THR A 449 35.35 0.38 -45.27
CA THR A 449 35.29 -0.73 -44.31
C THR A 449 35.99 -0.41 -42.98
N ALA A 450 36.87 0.60 -42.95
CA ALA A 450 37.61 0.97 -41.75
C ALA A 450 36.71 1.58 -40.68
N LEU A 451 35.66 2.29 -41.09
CA LEU A 451 34.66 2.94 -40.23
C LEU A 451 33.37 2.12 -40.06
N PHE A 452 33.30 0.91 -40.64
CA PHE A 452 32.14 0.03 -40.46
C PHE A 452 31.91 -0.38 -39.01
N GLY A 453 30.67 -0.22 -38.54
CA GLY A 453 30.19 -0.60 -37.23
C GLY A 453 29.55 0.58 -36.47
N SER A 454 29.07 0.30 -35.26
CA SER A 454 28.49 1.32 -34.40
C SER A 454 29.55 2.29 -33.89
N ILE A 455 29.27 3.58 -34.11
CA ILE A 455 30.08 4.71 -33.68
C ILE A 455 29.29 5.47 -32.63
N ASN A 456 29.83 5.56 -31.41
CA ASN A 456 29.11 6.15 -30.29
C ASN A 456 29.35 7.67 -30.15
N GLN A 457 30.51 8.15 -30.60
CA GLN A 457 30.88 9.56 -30.54
C GLN A 457 32.00 9.89 -31.52
N ILE A 458 31.94 11.08 -32.12
CA ILE A 458 32.98 11.65 -32.97
C ILE A 458 33.22 13.11 -32.54
N GLN A 459 34.48 13.54 -32.47
CA GLN A 459 34.86 14.94 -32.23
C GLN A 459 36.15 15.31 -32.97
N LEU A 460 36.26 16.57 -33.36
CA LEU A 460 37.49 17.15 -33.89
C LEU A 460 38.32 17.74 -32.74
N ASP A 461 39.63 17.54 -32.76
CA ASP A 461 40.56 18.25 -31.86
C ASP A 461 41.05 19.60 -32.46
N GLU A 462 41.80 20.37 -31.68
CA GLU A 462 42.37 21.66 -32.10
C GLU A 462 43.30 21.52 -33.33
N ASP A 463 43.99 20.39 -33.43
CA ASP A 463 44.87 20.01 -34.53
C ASP A 463 44.10 19.42 -35.72
N LYS A 464 42.77 19.54 -35.72
CA LYS A 464 41.89 19.13 -36.83
C LYS A 464 41.85 17.61 -37.09
N ASN A 465 42.33 16.78 -36.17
CA ASN A 465 42.20 15.33 -36.24
C ASN A 465 40.80 14.90 -35.78
N THR A 466 40.28 13.83 -36.38
CA THR A 466 38.99 13.27 -36.02
C THR A 466 39.17 12.12 -35.04
N TRP A 467 38.64 12.27 -33.83
CA TRP A 467 38.60 11.21 -32.81
C TRP A 467 37.25 10.51 -32.81
N ILE A 468 37.27 9.18 -32.69
CA ILE A 468 36.09 8.33 -32.80
C ILE A 468 36.06 7.33 -31.65
N ALA A 469 34.95 7.29 -30.93
CA ALA A 469 34.58 6.21 -30.03
C ALA A 469 33.84 5.13 -30.81
N HIS A 470 34.49 3.97 -30.97
CA HIS A 470 33.90 2.87 -31.72
C HIS A 470 33.49 1.74 -30.77
N GLU A 471 32.33 1.13 -31.04
CA GLU A 471 31.79 0.06 -30.19
C GLU A 471 32.67 -1.19 -30.12
N SER A 472 33.37 -1.59 -31.20
CA SER A 472 34.21 -2.79 -31.23
C SER A 472 35.70 -2.54 -31.51
N LYS A 473 36.07 -1.34 -31.98
CA LYS A 473 37.44 -1.03 -32.46
C LYS A 473 38.25 -0.16 -31.50
N GLY A 474 37.72 0.18 -30.32
CA GLY A 474 38.37 1.03 -29.34
C GLY A 474 38.28 2.52 -29.69
N LEU A 475 39.26 3.29 -29.21
CA LEU A 475 39.40 4.70 -29.56
C LEU A 475 40.15 4.78 -30.89
N MET A 476 39.65 5.56 -31.85
CA MET A 476 40.29 5.74 -33.15
C MET A 476 40.62 7.21 -33.39
N LYS A 477 41.71 7.47 -34.13
CA LYS A 477 42.11 8.79 -34.61
C LYS A 477 42.26 8.75 -36.12
N ILE A 478 41.72 9.75 -36.80
CA ILE A 478 41.96 10.03 -38.22
C ILE A 478 42.79 11.31 -38.29
N GLU A 479 43.96 11.23 -38.91
CA GLU A 479 44.85 12.38 -39.06
C GLU A 479 44.33 13.39 -40.11
N ALA A 480 44.54 14.68 -39.82
CA ALA A 480 44.17 15.74 -40.74
C ALA A 480 45.01 15.68 -42.03
N GLY A 481 44.35 15.60 -43.18
CA GLY A 481 44.96 15.77 -44.51
C GLY A 481 45.41 14.49 -45.24
N ASN A 482 45.79 13.42 -44.55
CA ASN A 482 46.23 12.15 -45.17
C ASN A 482 45.28 10.96 -44.91
N HIS A 483 44.24 11.15 -44.08
CA HIS A 483 43.24 10.14 -43.71
C HIS A 483 43.83 8.86 -43.09
N ILE A 484 45.00 8.92 -42.45
CA ILE A 484 45.56 7.77 -41.73
C ILE A 484 44.72 7.47 -40.49
N ILE A 485 44.25 6.22 -40.37
CA ILE A 485 43.42 5.76 -39.25
C ILE A 485 44.27 4.96 -38.26
N THR A 486 44.45 5.49 -37.05
CA THR A 486 45.12 4.80 -35.94
C THR A 486 44.10 4.29 -34.91
N ARG A 487 44.31 3.10 -34.35
CA ARG A 487 43.40 2.46 -33.38
C ARG A 487 44.11 2.20 -32.05
N PHE A 488 43.50 2.66 -30.96
CA PHE A 488 43.99 2.52 -29.60
C PHE A 488 43.07 1.59 -28.80
N LYS A 489 43.56 0.38 -28.50
CA LYS A 489 42.76 -0.72 -27.94
C LYS A 489 43.33 -1.38 -26.68
N ASN A 490 44.49 -0.92 -26.22
CA ASN A 490 45.19 -1.50 -25.08
C ASN A 490 44.89 -0.66 -23.83
N PHE A 491 43.69 -0.83 -23.27
CA PHE A 491 43.27 -0.11 -22.06
C PHE A 491 44.16 -0.49 -20.87
N LYS A 492 44.38 0.47 -19.97
CA LYS A 492 45.24 0.25 -18.80
C LYS A 492 44.47 -0.53 -17.72
N ASP A 493 45.15 -1.49 -17.11
CA ASP A 493 44.64 -2.34 -16.02
C ASP A 493 43.32 -3.08 -16.37
N ALA A 494 43.09 -3.30 -17.68
CA ALA A 494 41.92 -4.00 -18.20
C ALA A 494 42.30 -5.43 -18.60
N ASP A 495 41.38 -6.37 -18.40
CA ASP A 495 41.52 -7.75 -18.87
C ASP A 495 41.69 -7.77 -20.40
N PRO A 496 42.75 -8.40 -20.94
CA PRO A 496 42.99 -8.53 -22.38
C PRO A 496 41.82 -9.13 -23.18
N ASP A 497 41.01 -9.98 -22.54
CA ASP A 497 39.88 -10.68 -23.15
C ASP A 497 38.58 -9.85 -23.16
N LEU A 498 38.54 -8.71 -22.46
CA LEU A 498 37.40 -7.80 -22.51
C LEU A 498 37.22 -7.18 -23.90
N ARG A 499 35.95 -7.02 -24.29
CA ARG A 499 35.59 -6.33 -25.54
C ARG A 499 36.05 -4.86 -25.48
N LYS A 500 36.75 -4.42 -26.52
CA LYS A 500 37.38 -3.10 -26.66
C LYS A 500 36.39 -2.00 -27.03
N ARG A 501 35.40 -1.77 -26.17
CA ARG A 501 34.27 -0.86 -26.44
C ARG A 501 34.52 0.52 -25.82
N VAL A 502 34.55 1.55 -26.64
CA VAL A 502 34.53 2.95 -26.18
C VAL A 502 33.14 3.52 -26.40
N LEU A 503 32.54 4.02 -25.33
CA LEU A 503 31.17 4.55 -25.34
C LEU A 503 31.15 6.07 -25.46
N CYS A 504 32.08 6.74 -24.80
CA CYS A 504 32.19 8.20 -24.85
C CYS A 504 33.62 8.66 -24.59
N PHE A 505 33.93 9.91 -24.92
CA PHE A 505 35.17 10.55 -24.52
C PHE A 505 35.02 12.07 -24.38
N LEU A 506 35.97 12.67 -23.69
CA LEU A 506 36.11 14.11 -23.53
C LEU A 506 37.56 14.50 -23.88
N LEU A 507 37.70 15.36 -24.90
CA LEU A 507 38.99 15.93 -25.28
C LEU A 507 39.42 16.97 -24.24
N ASP A 508 40.62 16.80 -23.69
CA ASP A 508 41.37 17.80 -22.94
C ASP A 508 42.55 18.30 -23.82
N LYS A 509 43.34 19.27 -23.37
CA LYS A 509 44.47 19.80 -24.17
C LYS A 509 45.47 18.70 -24.52
N GLU A 510 46.08 18.08 -23.50
CA GLU A 510 47.11 17.06 -23.69
C GLU A 510 46.60 15.61 -23.56
N ASN A 511 45.40 15.44 -23.00
CA ASN A 511 44.85 14.13 -22.67
C ASN A 511 43.44 13.94 -23.26
N ILE A 512 42.96 12.71 -23.25
CA ILE A 512 41.57 12.36 -23.56
C ILE A 512 41.05 11.49 -22.41
N TRP A 513 39.94 11.92 -21.81
CA TRP A 513 39.20 11.09 -20.86
C TRP A 513 38.29 10.16 -21.64
N VAL A 514 38.45 8.86 -21.46
CA VAL A 514 37.78 7.84 -22.28
C VAL A 514 36.89 6.99 -21.40
N GLY A 515 35.58 7.04 -21.66
CA GLY A 515 34.59 6.18 -21.03
C GLY A 515 34.44 4.87 -21.81
N THR A 516 34.64 3.74 -21.12
CA THR A 516 34.59 2.40 -21.74
C THR A 516 33.39 1.60 -21.26
N ALA A 517 33.08 0.51 -21.97
CA ALA A 517 32.27 -0.54 -21.39
C ALA A 517 33.18 -1.50 -20.60
N TYR A 518 32.83 -1.77 -19.34
CA TYR A 518 33.49 -2.74 -18.44
C TYR A 518 34.92 -2.41 -17.96
N ALA A 519 35.66 -1.51 -18.60
CA ALA A 519 37.04 -1.14 -18.21
C ALA A 519 37.13 0.23 -17.50
N GLY A 520 35.99 0.76 -17.03
CA GLY A 520 35.93 2.00 -16.25
C GLY A 520 36.29 3.25 -17.04
N LEU A 521 36.72 4.27 -16.31
CA LEU A 521 37.20 5.54 -16.87
C LEU A 521 38.71 5.44 -17.11
N GLN A 522 39.13 5.75 -18.32
CA GLN A 522 40.52 5.66 -18.76
C GLN A 522 41.05 7.06 -19.10
N LEU A 523 42.34 7.32 -18.85
CA LEU A 523 43.03 8.53 -19.29
C LEU A 523 44.01 8.16 -20.40
N PHE A 524 43.84 8.76 -21.57
CA PHE A 524 44.70 8.57 -22.73
C PHE A 524 45.58 9.80 -22.94
N ASP A 525 46.90 9.59 -23.01
CA ASP A 525 47.85 10.66 -23.29
C ASP A 525 48.08 10.79 -24.81
N LYS A 526 47.84 11.98 -25.36
CA LYS A 526 47.90 12.21 -26.81
C LYS A 526 49.33 12.13 -27.36
N LYS A 527 50.35 12.41 -26.54
CA LYS A 527 51.76 12.45 -26.97
C LYS A 527 52.37 11.06 -27.01
N SER A 528 52.15 10.25 -25.99
CA SER A 528 52.63 8.86 -25.92
C SER A 528 51.77 7.91 -26.74
N GLY A 529 50.50 8.25 -27.00
CA GLY A 529 49.55 7.38 -27.68
C GLY A 529 49.12 6.17 -26.83
N THR A 530 49.18 6.29 -25.50
CA THR A 530 48.89 5.19 -24.56
C THR A 530 47.92 5.60 -23.46
N PHE A 531 47.22 4.61 -22.90
CA PHE A 531 46.37 4.80 -21.72
C PHE A 531 47.26 4.82 -20.45
N THR A 532 47.28 5.95 -19.74
CA THR A 532 48.22 6.21 -18.64
C THR A 532 47.59 6.02 -17.26
N GLN A 533 46.27 6.14 -17.11
CA GLN A 533 45.54 5.92 -15.85
C GLN A 533 44.22 5.19 -16.10
N SER A 534 43.81 4.38 -15.12
CA SER A 534 42.56 3.63 -15.10
C SER A 534 41.84 3.85 -13.77
N PHE A 535 40.52 4.01 -13.82
CA PHE A 535 39.65 4.16 -12.66
C PHE A 535 38.51 3.16 -12.77
N ILE A 536 38.58 2.11 -11.95
CA ILE A 536 37.60 1.01 -11.89
C ILE A 536 36.89 1.00 -10.53
N THR A 537 35.75 0.33 -10.50
CA THR A 537 34.89 0.17 -9.33
C THR A 537 35.57 -0.72 -8.30
N ASP A 538 35.51 -0.31 -7.03
CA ASP A 538 35.96 -1.09 -5.88
C ASP A 538 34.81 -1.18 -4.87
N GLU A 539 34.26 -2.38 -4.70
CA GLU A 539 33.12 -2.61 -3.80
C GLU A 539 33.41 -2.25 -2.33
N LYS A 540 34.69 -2.23 -1.94
CA LYS A 540 35.11 -1.89 -0.57
C LYS A 540 35.33 -0.39 -0.36
N ASN A 541 35.38 0.39 -1.44
CA ASN A 541 35.71 1.81 -1.38
C ASN A 541 34.61 2.68 -1.97
N HIS A 542 33.78 3.27 -1.12
CA HIS A 542 32.72 4.20 -1.55
C HIS A 542 33.21 5.49 -2.23
N ARG A 543 34.54 5.72 -2.33
CA ARG A 543 35.17 6.81 -3.07
C ARG A 543 35.69 6.39 -4.44
N SER A 544 35.46 5.15 -4.88
CA SER A 544 35.67 4.72 -6.26
C SER A 544 34.49 5.08 -7.15
N ILE A 545 34.69 4.97 -8.45
CA ILE A 545 33.61 5.04 -9.43
C ILE A 545 32.53 3.99 -9.14
N SER A 546 31.27 4.31 -9.40
CA SER A 546 30.13 3.46 -9.05
C SER A 546 29.90 2.28 -9.99
N ASN A 547 30.39 2.34 -11.23
CA ASN A 547 30.29 1.25 -12.21
C ASN A 547 31.39 1.38 -13.28
N ASN A 548 31.81 0.26 -13.86
CA ASN A 548 32.83 0.22 -14.90
C ASN A 548 32.32 0.52 -16.32
N THR A 549 31.00 0.67 -16.51
CA THR A 549 30.40 1.07 -17.78
C THR A 549 30.06 2.54 -17.76
N ILE A 550 30.81 3.33 -18.54
CA ILE A 550 30.77 4.79 -18.53
C ILE A 550 29.99 5.29 -19.73
N THR A 551 28.82 5.88 -19.50
CA THR A 551 27.89 6.33 -20.55
C THR A 551 28.08 7.79 -20.93
N GLY A 552 28.72 8.60 -20.06
CA GLY A 552 29.03 9.99 -20.37
C GLY A 552 30.14 10.57 -19.49
N VAL A 553 30.96 11.45 -20.08
CA VAL A 553 32.02 12.18 -19.38
C VAL A 553 31.98 13.64 -19.81
N ILE A 554 31.84 14.56 -18.85
CA ILE A 554 31.79 16.00 -19.10
C ILE A 554 32.63 16.76 -18.07
N ALA A 555 33.24 17.87 -18.49
CA ALA A 555 33.94 18.78 -17.58
C ALA A 555 32.96 19.77 -16.94
N TYR A 556 32.97 19.85 -15.60
CA TYR A 556 32.24 20.90 -14.86
C TYR A 556 33.09 22.17 -14.70
N ASN A 557 34.38 21.96 -14.39
CA ASN A 557 35.44 22.96 -14.34
C ASN A 557 36.80 22.25 -14.55
N ASP A 558 37.90 23.01 -14.45
CA ASP A 558 39.24 22.48 -14.71
C ASP A 558 39.62 21.32 -13.79
N ASP A 559 39.14 21.32 -12.54
CA ASP A 559 39.47 20.32 -11.52
C ASP A 559 38.41 19.21 -11.37
N THR A 560 37.22 19.34 -11.97
CA THR A 560 36.07 18.47 -11.70
C THR A 560 35.45 17.91 -12.97
N LEU A 561 35.32 16.59 -13.03
CA LEU A 561 34.56 15.87 -14.05
C LEU A 561 33.26 15.33 -13.48
N ILE A 562 32.23 15.27 -14.32
CA ILE A 562 31.02 14.50 -14.06
C ILE A 562 31.08 13.27 -14.95
N VAL A 563 30.89 12.10 -14.33
CA VAL A 563 31.00 10.80 -14.97
C VAL A 563 29.70 10.04 -14.77
N ALA A 564 28.94 9.89 -15.84
CA ALA A 564 27.69 9.13 -15.89
C ALA A 564 27.97 7.64 -16.12
N THR A 565 27.26 6.80 -15.38
CA THR A 565 27.45 5.35 -15.41
C THR A 565 26.12 4.61 -15.36
N GLN A 566 26.17 3.29 -15.54
CA GLN A 566 25.01 2.41 -15.34
C GLN A 566 24.62 2.22 -13.86
N SER A 567 25.33 2.84 -12.91
CA SER A 567 24.97 2.84 -11.48
C SER A 567 25.05 4.23 -10.86
N GLY A 568 24.48 5.22 -11.55
CA GLY A 568 24.35 6.60 -11.10
C GLY A 568 25.35 7.56 -11.72
N ILE A 569 25.47 8.73 -11.10
CA ILE A 569 26.32 9.83 -11.54
C ILE A 569 27.44 10.04 -10.53
N ASN A 570 28.67 10.21 -11.00
CA ASN A 570 29.84 10.37 -10.16
C ASN A 570 30.45 11.75 -10.39
N ILE A 571 30.74 12.47 -9.30
CA ILE A 571 31.52 13.70 -9.30
C ILE A 571 32.97 13.32 -9.01
N PHE A 572 33.86 13.51 -9.98
CA PHE A 572 35.26 13.15 -9.90
C PHE A 572 36.15 14.39 -9.77
N ASN A 573 36.96 14.43 -8.72
CA ASN A 573 37.97 15.47 -8.54
C ASN A 573 39.30 15.02 -9.15
N LYS A 574 39.76 15.74 -10.18
CA LYS A 574 40.98 15.41 -10.94
C LYS A 574 42.26 15.50 -10.11
N ARG A 575 42.29 16.33 -9.06
CA ARG A 575 43.45 16.52 -8.17
C ARG A 575 43.55 15.44 -7.12
N THR A 576 42.46 15.22 -6.38
CA THR A 576 42.43 14.25 -5.28
C THR A 576 42.19 12.81 -5.75
N LYS A 577 41.73 12.63 -6.99
CA LYS A 577 41.34 11.35 -7.59
C LYS A 577 40.22 10.62 -6.83
N VAL A 578 39.35 11.39 -6.17
CA VAL A 578 38.22 10.89 -5.38
C VAL A 578 36.91 11.04 -6.17
N PHE A 579 36.06 10.02 -6.09
CA PHE A 579 34.68 10.05 -6.60
C PHE A 579 33.67 10.29 -5.48
N THR A 580 32.62 11.04 -5.79
CA THR A 580 31.40 11.17 -4.97
C THR A 580 30.20 10.73 -5.79
N ASN A 581 29.43 9.79 -5.27
CA ASN A 581 28.43 9.06 -6.06
C ASN A 581 27.02 9.52 -5.68
N ILE A 582 26.24 9.89 -6.69
CA ILE A 582 24.81 10.22 -6.59
C ILE A 582 24.02 9.05 -7.18
N SER A 583 23.12 8.47 -6.41
CA SER A 583 22.27 7.35 -6.81
C SER A 583 20.79 7.58 -6.49
N SER A 584 19.94 6.59 -6.73
CA SER A 584 18.50 6.63 -6.44
C SER A 584 18.20 6.88 -4.97
N LYS A 585 19.11 6.52 -4.06
CA LYS A 585 19.01 6.83 -2.61
C LYS A 585 19.04 8.34 -2.34
N ASP A 586 19.68 9.10 -3.23
CA ASP A 586 19.84 10.55 -3.11
C ASP A 586 18.72 11.32 -3.85
N GLY A 587 17.87 10.60 -4.61
CA GLY A 587 16.69 11.16 -5.29
C GLY A 587 16.67 11.00 -6.82
N LEU A 588 17.67 10.36 -7.43
CA LEU A 588 17.64 10.04 -8.87
C LEU A 588 16.46 9.11 -9.21
N PRO A 589 15.86 9.23 -10.41
CA PRO A 589 14.69 8.43 -10.79
C PRO A 589 15.05 6.93 -10.88
N ASN A 590 16.26 6.62 -11.34
CA ASN A 590 16.91 5.32 -11.24
C ASN A 590 18.43 5.48 -11.39
N ASN A 591 19.17 4.37 -11.34
CA ASN A 591 20.63 4.38 -11.42
C ASN A 591 21.17 4.22 -12.85
N LEU A 592 20.33 3.95 -13.85
CA LEU A 592 20.77 3.71 -15.22
C LEU A 592 20.85 5.03 -15.99
N THR A 593 21.97 5.75 -15.81
CA THR A 593 22.20 7.02 -16.50
C THR A 593 22.59 6.76 -17.96
N GLN A 594 21.83 7.29 -18.90
CA GLN A 594 22.05 7.10 -20.34
C GLN A 594 22.86 8.22 -20.96
N ALA A 595 22.57 9.47 -20.60
CA ALA A 595 23.28 10.64 -21.13
C ALA A 595 23.28 11.78 -20.10
N VAL A 596 24.26 12.68 -20.23
CA VAL A 596 24.39 13.88 -19.38
C VAL A 596 24.88 15.09 -20.16
N VAL A 597 24.47 16.29 -19.74
CA VAL A 597 24.89 17.58 -20.32
C VAL A 597 24.78 18.72 -19.31
N LEU A 598 25.55 19.80 -19.50
CA LEU A 598 25.42 21.02 -18.71
C LEU A 598 24.64 22.09 -19.47
N ASP A 599 23.68 22.73 -18.79
CA ASP A 599 23.05 23.96 -19.29
C ASP A 599 23.98 25.18 -19.14
N ASP A 600 23.55 26.35 -19.64
CA ASP A 600 24.33 27.59 -19.56
C ASP A 600 24.55 28.09 -18.12
N LYS A 601 23.73 27.66 -17.17
CA LYS A 601 23.85 27.99 -15.74
C LYS A 601 24.68 26.97 -14.98
N LYS A 602 25.27 25.99 -15.68
CA LYS A 602 26.00 24.83 -15.12
C LYS A 602 25.15 23.92 -14.23
N ASN A 603 23.84 23.84 -14.44
CA ASN A 603 23.07 22.71 -13.90
C ASN A 603 23.29 21.49 -14.79
N LEU A 604 23.27 20.32 -14.16
CA LEU A 604 23.44 19.05 -14.84
C LEU A 604 22.08 18.50 -15.25
N TRP A 605 21.90 18.27 -16.54
CA TRP A 605 20.77 17.52 -17.08
C TRP A 605 21.22 16.09 -17.37
N ALA A 606 20.42 15.13 -16.96
CA ALA A 606 20.71 13.72 -17.08
C ALA A 606 19.48 12.97 -17.60
N ALA A 607 19.68 12.09 -18.57
CA ALA A 607 18.67 11.20 -19.11
C ALA A 607 18.82 9.80 -18.51
N PHE A 608 17.68 9.19 -18.21
CA PHE A 608 17.57 7.87 -17.61
C PHE A 608 16.56 7.05 -18.39
N ALA A 609 16.63 5.71 -18.25
CA ALA A 609 15.56 4.86 -18.73
C ALA A 609 14.26 5.22 -17.99
N GLY A 610 13.31 5.88 -18.67
CA GLY A 610 12.03 6.30 -18.08
C GLY A 610 11.90 7.78 -17.72
N GLY A 611 12.87 8.66 -18.04
CA GLY A 611 12.69 10.10 -17.85
C GLY A 611 13.97 10.95 -17.88
N LEU A 612 13.83 12.24 -17.56
CA LEU A 612 14.92 13.20 -17.43
C LEU A 612 15.06 13.66 -15.99
N CYS A 613 16.22 14.20 -15.64
CA CYS A 613 16.45 14.78 -14.34
C CYS A 613 17.41 15.98 -14.46
N LYS A 614 17.12 17.03 -13.68
CA LYS A 614 17.95 18.21 -13.51
C LYS A 614 18.56 18.20 -12.11
N ILE A 615 19.86 18.44 -12.03
CA ILE A 615 20.63 18.43 -10.80
C ILE A 615 21.36 19.78 -10.67
N ASP A 616 21.02 20.53 -9.61
CA ASP A 616 21.83 21.68 -9.19
C ASP A 616 23.03 21.15 -8.42
N LEU A 617 24.21 21.15 -9.05
CA LEU A 617 25.44 20.62 -8.46
C LEU A 617 25.98 21.45 -7.29
N LYS A 618 25.48 22.68 -7.06
CA LYS A 618 25.88 23.50 -5.90
C LYS A 618 25.08 23.15 -4.66
N THR A 619 23.77 22.91 -4.82
CA THR A 619 22.88 22.56 -3.71
C THR A 619 22.58 21.06 -3.60
N LEU A 620 23.03 20.27 -4.58
CA LEU A 620 22.68 18.86 -4.80
C LEU A 620 21.17 18.60 -4.85
N ARG A 621 20.39 19.57 -5.34
CA ARG A 621 18.94 19.42 -5.52
C ARG A 621 18.67 18.68 -6.82
N ILE A 622 17.79 17.68 -6.77
CA ILE A 622 17.47 16.77 -7.87
C ILE A 622 15.99 16.93 -8.21
N THR A 623 15.69 17.25 -9.47
CA THR A 623 14.33 17.44 -10.00
C THR A 623 14.11 16.48 -11.17
N ASN A 624 13.14 15.57 -11.05
CA ASN A 624 12.85 14.53 -12.04
C ASN A 624 11.66 14.93 -12.93
N TYR A 625 11.72 14.56 -14.20
CA TYR A 625 10.71 14.81 -15.22
C TYR A 625 10.38 13.53 -16.00
N ASP A 626 9.10 13.29 -16.28
CA ASP A 626 8.65 12.11 -17.02
C ASP A 626 7.45 12.38 -17.94
N GLU A 627 6.70 11.33 -18.28
CA GLU A 627 5.52 11.37 -19.13
C GLU A 627 4.47 12.39 -18.66
N ASN A 628 4.34 12.58 -17.34
CA ASN A 628 3.42 13.58 -16.76
C ASN A 628 3.84 15.02 -17.06
N ASP A 629 5.10 15.24 -17.43
CA ASP A 629 5.66 16.54 -17.78
C ASP A 629 5.66 16.81 -19.30
N GLY A 630 5.08 15.87 -20.07
CA GLY A 630 4.99 15.96 -21.53
C GLY A 630 6.11 15.25 -22.28
N ILE A 631 6.91 14.41 -21.61
CA ILE A 631 7.91 13.53 -22.25
C ILE A 631 7.21 12.26 -22.75
N ILE A 632 6.74 12.26 -24.00
CA ILE A 632 5.99 11.11 -24.53
C ILE A 632 6.92 9.93 -24.81
N ASN A 633 8.15 10.22 -25.24
CA ASN A 633 9.15 9.20 -25.51
C ASN A 633 10.32 9.28 -24.53
N ASN A 634 10.25 8.46 -23.48
CA ASN A 634 11.23 8.40 -22.39
C ASN A 634 12.34 7.34 -22.58
N GLN A 635 12.40 6.73 -23.77
CA GLN A 635 13.47 5.80 -24.15
C GLN A 635 14.57 6.56 -24.88
N PHE A 636 15.41 7.25 -24.10
CA PHE A 636 16.56 7.97 -24.63
C PHE A 636 17.69 6.99 -24.94
N ASN A 637 18.23 7.07 -26.15
CA ASN A 637 19.27 6.12 -26.59
C ASN A 637 20.60 6.82 -26.93
N HIS A 638 20.61 8.16 -26.93
CA HIS A 638 21.70 8.96 -27.48
C HIS A 638 22.07 10.15 -26.60
N ARG A 639 23.18 10.80 -26.95
CA ARG A 639 23.75 11.95 -26.24
C ARG A 639 22.88 13.20 -26.44
N PHE A 640 22.99 14.15 -25.53
CA PHE A 640 22.39 15.46 -25.70
C PHE A 640 23.15 16.29 -26.75
N LEU A 641 22.41 16.96 -27.61
CA LEU A 641 22.89 18.10 -28.40
C LEU A 641 22.48 19.39 -27.69
N LYS A 642 23.46 20.25 -27.40
CA LYS A 642 23.21 21.62 -26.95
C LYS A 642 23.23 22.55 -28.16
N LEU A 643 22.10 23.18 -28.44
CA LEU A 643 21.93 24.11 -29.55
C LEU A 643 22.55 25.48 -29.23
N SER A 644 22.90 26.22 -30.27
CA SER A 644 23.51 27.55 -30.19
C SER A 644 22.66 28.59 -29.44
N ASP A 645 21.34 28.40 -29.39
CA ASP A 645 20.38 29.26 -28.68
C ASP A 645 20.11 28.84 -27.22
N GLY A 646 20.83 27.83 -26.71
CA GLY A 646 20.73 27.35 -25.33
C GLY A 646 19.72 26.21 -25.12
N ARG A 647 18.93 25.84 -26.13
CA ARG A 647 18.05 24.67 -26.05
C ARG A 647 18.84 23.37 -26.00
N LEU A 648 18.24 22.34 -25.39
CA LEU A 648 18.77 20.98 -25.36
C LEU A 648 17.88 20.06 -26.20
N ALA A 649 18.52 19.19 -26.97
CA ALA A 649 17.87 18.15 -27.76
C ALA A 649 18.46 16.78 -27.44
N ILE A 650 17.63 15.73 -27.46
CA ILE A 650 18.08 14.35 -27.22
C ILE A 650 17.29 13.37 -28.09
N GLY A 651 18.00 12.44 -28.73
CA GLY A 651 17.40 11.37 -29.53
C GLY A 651 16.73 10.30 -28.67
N ALA A 652 15.61 9.77 -29.15
CA ALA A 652 14.84 8.71 -28.50
C ALA A 652 14.44 7.61 -29.51
N SER A 653 13.87 6.50 -29.02
CA SER A 653 13.55 5.32 -29.86
C SER A 653 12.49 5.57 -30.95
N LYS A 654 11.78 6.70 -30.87
CA LYS A 654 10.70 7.15 -31.76
C LYS A 654 10.78 8.68 -31.82
N GLY A 655 11.72 9.21 -32.59
CA GLY A 655 11.94 10.65 -32.73
C GLY A 655 12.92 11.24 -31.71
N PHE A 656 12.74 12.50 -31.35
CA PHE A 656 13.63 13.22 -30.43
C PHE A 656 12.88 14.25 -29.61
N LEU A 657 13.45 14.60 -28.45
CA LEU A 657 12.89 15.57 -27.52
C LEU A 657 13.70 16.86 -27.56
N VAL A 658 13.03 18.02 -27.56
CA VAL A 658 13.67 19.34 -27.42
C VAL A 658 13.01 20.14 -26.30
N PHE A 659 13.83 20.83 -25.52
CA PHE A 659 13.37 21.75 -24.48
C PHE A 659 14.36 22.90 -24.25
N ASP A 660 13.86 23.98 -23.65
CA ASP A 660 14.66 25.12 -23.24
C ASP A 660 14.87 25.07 -21.71
N PRO A 661 16.08 24.75 -21.21
CA PRO A 661 16.36 24.68 -19.77
C PRO A 661 16.02 25.94 -18.99
N ALA A 662 16.00 27.11 -19.64
CA ALA A 662 15.66 28.38 -19.00
C ALA A 662 14.14 28.58 -18.87
N LYS A 663 13.34 27.92 -19.72
CA LYS A 663 11.86 27.96 -19.70
C LYS A 663 11.22 26.79 -18.97
N VAL A 664 11.95 25.71 -18.69
CA VAL A 664 11.47 24.67 -17.77
C VAL A 664 11.23 25.35 -16.42
N THR A 665 9.95 25.47 -16.07
CA THR A 665 9.40 26.35 -15.05
C THR A 665 10.12 26.20 -13.70
N ARG A 666 10.47 27.34 -13.09
CA ARG A 666 10.77 27.41 -11.65
C ARG A 666 9.43 27.31 -10.92
N GLU A 667 9.22 26.27 -10.12
CA GLU A 667 7.94 26.05 -9.46
C GLU A 667 7.69 26.97 -8.26
N VAL A 668 6.40 27.29 -8.13
CA VAL A 668 5.75 28.08 -7.08
C VAL A 668 5.93 27.42 -5.70
N VAL A 669 5.82 28.22 -4.64
CA VAL A 669 5.70 27.75 -3.25
C VAL A 669 4.72 26.58 -3.19
N SER A 670 5.13 25.48 -2.54
CA SER A 670 4.30 24.28 -2.41
C SER A 670 2.94 24.62 -1.77
N PRO A 671 1.83 24.09 -2.30
CA PRO A 671 0.47 24.37 -1.81
C PRO A 671 0.25 23.90 -0.37
N THR A 672 -0.63 24.56 0.35
CA THR A 672 -1.06 24.13 1.69
C THR A 672 -1.75 22.76 1.61
N VAL A 673 -1.45 21.88 2.58
CA VAL A 673 -2.00 20.52 2.62
C VAL A 673 -3.37 20.53 3.27
N THR A 674 -4.34 19.82 2.70
CA THR A 674 -5.66 19.59 3.31
C THR A 674 -5.75 18.17 3.82
N ILE A 675 -6.31 17.98 5.02
CA ILE A 675 -6.65 16.65 5.53
C ILE A 675 -7.99 16.27 4.91
N THR A 676 -7.98 15.21 4.10
CA THR A 676 -9.08 14.83 3.21
C THR A 676 -9.94 13.70 3.76
N GLY A 677 -9.40 12.94 4.70
CA GLY A 677 -10.07 11.79 5.31
C GLY A 677 -9.42 11.30 6.58
N PHE A 678 -10.19 10.53 7.36
CA PHE A 678 -9.77 9.88 8.59
C PHE A 678 -10.49 8.54 8.69
N LYS A 679 -9.78 7.47 9.03
CA LYS A 679 -10.37 6.15 9.23
C LYS A 679 -9.97 5.58 10.57
N VAL A 680 -10.91 4.95 11.26
CA VAL A 680 -10.68 4.17 12.48
C VAL A 680 -10.92 2.70 12.13
N PHE A 681 -9.91 1.85 12.29
CA PHE A 681 -9.94 0.44 11.83
C PHE A 681 -10.50 0.25 10.40
N GLY A 682 -10.05 1.12 9.48
CA GLY A 682 -10.48 1.11 8.07
C GLY A 682 -11.88 1.67 7.80
N LYS A 683 -12.65 2.04 8.82
CA LYS A 683 -13.97 2.68 8.65
C LYS A 683 -13.82 4.21 8.59
N PRO A 684 -14.37 4.87 7.55
CA PRO A 684 -14.24 6.32 7.40
C PRO A 684 -15.03 7.08 8.47
N VAL A 685 -14.44 8.14 9.00
CA VAL A 685 -15.03 9.11 9.93
C VAL A 685 -15.13 10.47 9.23
N ILE A 686 -16.28 11.13 9.36
CA ILE A 686 -16.47 12.47 8.80
C ILE A 686 -15.80 13.49 9.72
N ILE A 687 -14.72 14.10 9.22
CA ILE A 687 -13.90 15.07 9.97
C ILE A 687 -14.13 16.52 9.56
N ASP A 688 -14.86 16.77 8.47
CA ASP A 688 -15.04 18.11 7.89
C ASP A 688 -15.62 19.11 8.92
N SER A 689 -16.50 18.67 9.82
CA SER A 689 -17.04 19.48 10.92
C SER A 689 -16.00 19.86 11.98
N PHE A 690 -15.10 18.94 12.34
CA PHE A 690 -14.06 19.17 13.34
C PHE A 690 -12.99 20.12 12.82
N ILE A 691 -12.62 19.96 11.54
CA ILE A 691 -11.66 20.85 10.87
C ILE A 691 -12.22 22.27 10.76
N SER A 692 -13.48 22.42 10.30
CA SER A 692 -14.09 23.74 10.12
C SER A 692 -14.30 24.49 11.44
N ASN A 693 -14.70 23.79 12.51
CA ASN A 693 -14.90 24.37 13.83
C ASN A 693 -13.63 24.46 14.69
N ARG A 694 -12.49 23.90 14.23
CA ARG A 694 -11.23 23.79 14.99
C ARG A 694 -11.40 23.11 16.35
N THR A 695 -12.26 22.10 16.41
CA THR A 695 -12.50 21.29 17.62
C THR A 695 -11.74 19.96 17.52
N PRO A 696 -11.21 19.41 18.63
CA PRO A 696 -10.49 18.14 18.60
C PRO A 696 -11.44 16.99 18.21
N LEU A 697 -10.91 16.02 17.44
CA LEU A 697 -11.61 14.77 17.20
C LEU A 697 -11.49 13.87 18.43
N GLU A 698 -12.60 13.63 19.10
CA GLU A 698 -12.66 12.75 20.26
C GLU A 698 -12.78 11.28 19.84
N LEU A 699 -11.84 10.45 20.29
CA LEU A 699 -11.81 9.00 20.06
C LEU A 699 -11.93 8.25 21.38
N SER A 700 -12.65 7.13 21.36
CA SER A 700 -12.66 6.18 22.49
C SER A 700 -11.27 5.56 22.68
N TYR A 701 -10.95 5.10 23.90
CA TYR A 701 -9.73 4.33 24.17
C TYR A 701 -9.61 3.05 23.32
N THR A 702 -10.74 2.54 22.80
CA THR A 702 -10.78 1.40 21.85
C THR A 702 -10.41 1.79 20.43
N ASP A 703 -10.62 3.05 20.07
CA ASP A 703 -10.48 3.61 18.73
C ASP A 703 -9.10 4.27 18.54
N ASN A 704 -8.08 3.65 19.14
CA ASN A 704 -6.73 4.20 19.23
C ASN A 704 -5.81 3.82 18.06
N SER A 705 -6.37 3.29 16.99
CA SER A 705 -5.67 2.95 15.76
C SER A 705 -6.41 3.55 14.58
N PHE A 706 -5.75 4.46 13.87
CA PHE A 706 -6.36 5.26 12.83
C PHE A 706 -5.41 5.59 11.68
N GLU A 707 -6.02 5.86 10.53
CA GLU A 707 -5.40 6.33 9.30
C GLU A 707 -5.82 7.77 9.04
N ILE A 708 -4.87 8.63 8.70
CA ILE A 708 -5.11 10.01 8.28
C ILE A 708 -4.77 10.13 6.80
N GLU A 709 -5.72 10.63 6.00
CA GLU A 709 -5.56 10.88 4.58
C GLU A 709 -5.44 12.38 4.33
N PHE A 710 -4.51 12.78 3.47
CA PHE A 710 -4.32 14.18 3.11
C PHE A 710 -3.88 14.37 1.65
N SER A 711 -4.12 15.56 1.11
CA SER A 711 -3.76 15.97 -0.25
C SER A 711 -3.59 17.48 -0.31
N SER A 712 -2.77 17.97 -1.24
CA SER A 712 -2.65 19.39 -1.56
C SER A 712 -3.73 19.92 -2.52
N LEU A 713 -4.64 19.05 -2.97
CA LEU A 713 -5.71 19.40 -3.92
C LEU A 713 -5.19 20.01 -5.23
N GLN A 714 -3.98 19.60 -5.61
CA GLN A 714 -3.41 19.86 -6.93
C GLN A 714 -3.67 18.69 -7.86
N PHE A 715 -3.98 19.00 -9.11
CA PHE A 715 -4.31 18.03 -10.12
C PHE A 715 -3.35 18.04 -11.30
N ASN A 716 -2.48 19.04 -11.38
CA ASN A 716 -1.39 19.05 -12.33
C ASN A 716 -0.42 17.89 -12.00
N ALA A 717 -0.34 16.92 -12.91
CA ALA A 717 0.50 15.72 -12.74
C ALA A 717 2.00 16.07 -12.65
N SER A 718 2.39 17.24 -13.17
CA SER A 718 3.75 17.78 -13.08
C SER A 718 4.12 18.35 -11.70
N SER A 719 3.24 18.38 -10.70
CA SER A 719 3.54 19.00 -9.39
C SER A 719 4.21 18.05 -8.38
N ARG A 720 4.15 16.71 -8.57
CA ARG A 720 4.57 15.63 -7.63
C ARG A 720 4.94 16.09 -6.22
N THR A 721 3.93 16.56 -5.51
CA THR A 721 4.07 17.11 -4.17
C THR A 721 4.45 16.01 -3.18
N LYS A 722 5.59 16.19 -2.49
CA LYS A 722 6.00 15.33 -1.37
C LYS A 722 5.36 15.85 -0.09
N TYR A 723 4.99 14.96 0.81
CA TYR A 723 4.37 15.33 2.09
C TYR A 723 5.26 14.94 3.25
N PHE A 724 5.26 15.78 4.27
CA PHE A 724 5.96 15.54 5.52
C PHE A 724 4.98 15.75 6.67
N TYR A 725 4.99 14.83 7.63
CA TYR A 725 4.07 14.86 8.75
C TYR A 725 4.79 14.66 10.08
N GLN A 726 4.08 15.00 11.16
CA GLN A 726 4.51 14.80 12.53
C GLN A 726 3.28 14.69 13.44
N LEU A 727 3.20 13.66 14.26
CA LEU A 727 2.26 13.60 15.38
C LEU A 727 2.97 14.00 16.67
N GLU A 728 2.62 15.19 17.19
CA GLU A 728 3.21 15.70 18.42
C GLU A 728 2.92 14.75 19.59
N GLY A 729 3.98 14.42 20.36
CA GLY A 729 3.93 13.43 21.45
C GLY A 729 4.36 12.02 21.04
N ILE A 730 4.43 11.72 19.74
CA ILE A 730 4.85 10.41 19.22
C ILE A 730 6.11 10.54 18.33
N ASP A 731 6.07 11.43 17.33
CA ASP A 731 7.16 11.61 16.37
C ASP A 731 8.18 12.66 16.82
N LYS A 732 9.46 12.29 16.86
CA LYS A 732 10.55 13.20 17.25
C LYS A 732 10.92 14.22 16.17
N GLU A 733 10.84 13.84 14.90
CA GLU A 733 11.19 14.66 13.75
C GLU A 733 10.10 14.56 12.66
N TRP A 734 10.20 15.40 11.62
CA TRP A 734 9.32 15.33 10.46
C TRP A 734 9.59 14.06 9.65
N VAL A 735 8.54 13.27 9.44
CA VAL A 735 8.61 12.02 8.67
C VAL A 735 8.05 12.26 7.27
N MET A 736 8.73 11.74 6.24
CA MET A 736 8.20 11.78 4.87
C MET A 736 7.04 10.79 4.73
N ALA A 737 5.91 11.25 4.21
CA ALA A 737 4.75 10.39 3.95
C ALA A 737 4.94 9.53 2.69
N ASN A 738 4.14 8.48 2.61
CA ASN A 738 3.98 7.68 1.39
C ASN A 738 3.41 8.52 0.24
N GLU A 739 3.67 8.11 -1.00
CA GLU A 739 3.21 8.82 -2.21
C GLU A 739 1.69 8.93 -2.31
N ASP A 740 0.94 8.01 -1.68
CA ASP A 740 -0.52 8.04 -1.61
C ASP A 740 -1.05 9.14 -0.67
N GLY A 741 -0.21 9.76 0.17
CA GLY A 741 -0.63 10.78 1.14
C GLY A 741 -1.47 10.20 2.27
N THR A 742 -1.10 9.02 2.79
CA THR A 742 -1.70 8.40 3.96
C THR A 742 -0.68 8.21 5.08
N VAL A 743 -1.15 8.25 6.32
CA VAL A 743 -0.35 7.97 7.53
C VAL A 743 -1.16 7.10 8.49
N ASN A 744 -0.50 6.10 9.06
CA ASN A 744 -1.11 5.13 9.97
C ASN A 744 -0.47 5.20 11.36
N TYR A 745 -1.29 5.37 12.39
CA TYR A 745 -0.89 5.22 13.79
C TYR A 745 -1.66 4.08 14.44
N ASN A 746 -0.93 3.21 15.15
CA ASN A 746 -1.49 2.01 15.76
C ASN A 746 -1.28 2.02 17.27
N LYS A 747 -2.34 1.68 18.01
CA LYS A 747 -2.35 1.49 19.48
C LYS A 747 -1.78 2.69 20.26
N LEU A 748 -2.24 3.89 19.96
CA LEU A 748 -1.83 5.09 20.70
C LEU A 748 -2.38 5.06 22.16
N PRO A 749 -1.62 5.57 23.14
CA PRO A 749 -2.12 5.74 24.49
C PRO A 749 -3.20 6.84 24.57
N ALA A 750 -3.98 6.88 25.65
CA ALA A 750 -4.92 7.97 25.89
C ALA A 750 -4.17 9.29 26.10
N GLY A 751 -4.69 10.38 25.53
CA GLY A 751 -4.02 11.68 25.56
C GLY A 751 -4.42 12.61 24.42
N ASP A 752 -3.85 13.81 24.45
CA ASP A 752 -4.00 14.84 23.43
C ASP A 752 -2.85 14.77 22.41
N TYR A 753 -3.21 14.71 21.14
CA TYR A 753 -2.26 14.69 20.03
C TYR A 753 -2.58 15.81 19.05
N THR A 754 -1.54 16.35 18.43
CA THR A 754 -1.69 17.27 17.30
C THR A 754 -0.94 16.70 16.10
N PHE A 755 -1.70 16.31 15.09
CA PHE A 755 -1.14 15.90 13.81
C PHE A 755 -0.81 17.14 12.99
N ARG A 756 0.41 17.23 12.48
CA ARG A 756 0.89 18.30 11.62
C ARG A 756 1.32 17.75 10.28
N VAL A 757 0.98 18.44 9.20
CA VAL A 757 1.38 18.05 7.85
C VAL A 757 1.72 19.29 7.01
N LYS A 758 2.77 19.16 6.21
CA LYS A 758 3.23 20.16 5.25
C LYS A 758 3.61 19.48 3.95
N SER A 759 3.64 20.23 2.87
CA SER A 759 4.09 19.73 1.57
C SER A 759 5.45 20.31 1.22
N ALA A 760 6.14 19.67 0.28
CA ALA A 760 7.25 20.23 -0.44
C ALA A 760 7.05 19.98 -1.93
N ASN A 761 7.36 21.00 -2.74
CA ASN A 761 7.36 20.87 -4.18
C ASN A 761 8.56 20.01 -4.65
N ARG A 762 8.67 19.81 -5.96
CA ARG A 762 9.73 18.97 -6.56
C ARG A 762 11.15 19.46 -6.27
N GLU A 763 11.34 20.75 -5.99
CA GLU A 763 12.64 21.34 -5.63
C GLU A 763 12.94 21.30 -4.12
N GLY A 764 12.07 20.68 -3.31
CA GLY A 764 12.22 20.60 -1.86
C GLY A 764 11.88 21.90 -1.12
N ILE A 765 11.13 22.81 -1.75
CA ILE A 765 10.64 24.04 -1.11
C ILE A 765 9.33 23.70 -0.39
N PHE A 766 9.32 23.87 0.93
CA PHE A 766 8.15 23.57 1.76
C PHE A 766 7.01 24.57 1.57
N SER A 767 5.78 24.14 1.88
CA SER A 767 4.63 25.03 2.00
C SER A 767 4.86 26.07 3.09
N LYS A 768 4.30 27.26 2.89
CA LYS A 768 4.34 28.33 3.90
C LYS A 768 3.57 27.95 5.15
N ASP A 769 2.40 27.36 4.96
CA ASP A 769 1.51 26.96 6.06
C ASP A 769 1.70 25.48 6.40
N ILE A 770 1.55 25.19 7.71
CA ILE A 770 1.51 23.84 8.27
C ILE A 770 0.07 23.59 8.71
N THR A 771 -0.53 22.52 8.18
CA THR A 771 -1.89 22.13 8.56
C THR A 771 -1.82 21.29 9.81
N ALA A 772 -2.59 21.68 10.83
CA ALA A 772 -2.65 21.01 12.12
C ALA A 772 -4.06 20.48 12.40
N PHE A 773 -4.16 19.30 13.02
CA PHE A 773 -5.41 18.66 13.41
C PHE A 773 -5.28 17.99 14.77
N SER A 774 -6.13 18.40 15.71
CA SER A 774 -6.11 17.93 17.09
C SER A 774 -6.97 16.67 17.25
N ILE A 775 -6.42 15.69 17.95
CA ILE A 775 -7.04 14.39 18.23
C ILE A 775 -6.95 14.15 19.74
N HIS A 776 -8.08 13.84 20.38
CA HIS A 776 -8.14 13.53 21.79
C HIS A 776 -8.59 12.08 21.99
N ILE A 777 -7.70 11.22 22.51
CA ILE A 777 -8.04 9.83 22.84
C ILE A 777 -8.45 9.77 24.30
N ILE A 778 -9.75 9.55 24.54
CA ILE A 778 -10.33 9.60 25.87
C ILE A 778 -9.87 8.37 26.69
N PRO A 779 -9.41 8.55 27.94
CA PRO A 779 -9.01 7.42 28.79
C PRO A 779 -10.20 6.52 29.15
N PRO A 780 -9.93 5.21 29.38
CA PRO A 780 -10.95 4.27 29.81
C PRO A 780 -11.58 4.70 31.14
N PHE A 781 -12.84 4.34 31.36
CA PHE A 781 -13.64 4.87 32.48
C PHE A 781 -12.99 4.65 33.86
N TYR A 782 -12.24 3.54 34.03
CA TYR A 782 -11.58 3.19 35.29
C TYR A 782 -10.35 4.07 35.62
N GLN A 783 -9.85 4.83 34.65
CA GLN A 783 -8.77 5.81 34.86
C GLN A 783 -9.30 7.24 35.06
N ARG A 784 -10.62 7.46 35.00
CA ARG A 784 -11.20 8.81 35.13
C ARG A 784 -11.37 9.21 36.59
N LEU A 785 -11.20 10.50 36.85
CA LEU A 785 -11.24 11.08 38.20
C LEU A 785 -12.53 10.76 38.95
N TRP A 786 -13.70 10.84 38.30
CA TRP A 786 -14.97 10.54 38.97
C TRP A 786 -15.07 9.09 39.43
N PHE A 787 -14.48 8.13 38.71
CA PHE A 787 -14.50 6.72 39.08
C PHE A 787 -13.50 6.45 40.19
N LEU A 788 -12.33 7.10 40.14
CA LEU A 788 -11.39 7.10 41.26
C LEU A 788 -12.00 7.74 42.52
N LEU A 789 -12.74 8.83 42.38
CA LEU A 789 -13.51 9.47 43.46
C LEU A 789 -14.69 8.60 43.91
N LEU A 790 -15.33 7.83 43.01
CA LEU A 790 -16.35 6.86 43.36
C LEU A 790 -15.74 5.72 44.17
N ILE A 791 -14.58 5.20 43.78
CA ILE A 791 -13.84 4.20 44.57
C ILE A 791 -13.43 4.79 45.91
N ALA A 792 -12.92 6.02 45.94
CA ALA A 792 -12.55 6.69 47.18
C ALA A 792 -13.78 6.95 48.07
N LEU A 793 -14.91 7.37 47.49
CA LEU A 793 -16.18 7.56 48.20
C LEU A 793 -16.73 6.23 48.68
N LEU A 794 -16.64 5.16 47.88
CA LEU A 794 -17.07 3.82 48.25
C LEU A 794 -16.16 3.27 49.34
N ALA A 795 -14.86 3.58 49.33
CA ALA A 795 -13.95 3.30 50.43
C ALA A 795 -14.30 4.12 51.67
N VAL A 796 -14.64 5.41 51.55
CA VAL A 796 -15.09 6.27 52.67
C VAL A 796 -16.45 5.84 53.18
N VAL A 797 -17.37 5.39 52.33
CA VAL A 797 -18.69 4.88 52.68
C VAL A 797 -18.55 3.49 53.29
N CYS A 798 -17.69 2.62 52.78
CA CYS A 798 -17.34 1.35 53.42
C CYS A 798 -16.67 1.59 54.77
N LEU A 799 -15.78 2.56 54.88
CA LEU A 799 -15.15 2.95 56.14
C LEU A 799 -16.17 3.58 57.09
N TYR A 800 -17.07 4.42 56.60
CA TYR A 800 -18.12 5.07 57.37
C TYR A 800 -19.20 4.08 57.77
N THR A 801 -19.62 3.15 56.91
CA THR A 801 -20.55 2.07 57.23
C THR A 801 -19.89 1.09 58.17
N PHE A 802 -18.60 0.78 58.01
CA PHE A 802 -17.83 0.01 58.98
C PHE A 802 -17.73 0.75 60.32
N MET A 803 -17.47 2.06 60.33
CA MET A 803 -17.42 2.87 61.54
C MET A 803 -18.80 3.03 62.17
N LYS A 804 -19.87 3.22 61.41
CA LYS A 804 -21.26 3.28 61.88
C LYS A 804 -21.77 1.93 62.32
N TRP A 805 -21.38 0.85 61.65
CA TRP A 805 -21.63 -0.53 62.08
C TRP A 805 -20.90 -0.79 63.39
N ARG A 806 -19.65 -0.36 63.52
CA ARG A 806 -18.88 -0.39 64.76
C ARG A 806 -19.53 0.47 65.86
N GLU A 807 -19.98 1.68 65.54
CA GLU A 807 -20.61 2.62 66.47
C GLU A 807 -22.01 2.12 66.88
N LYS A 808 -22.78 1.53 65.97
CA LYS A 808 -24.06 0.87 66.24
C LYS A 808 -23.85 -0.39 67.06
N ASN A 809 -22.80 -1.16 66.80
CA ASN A 809 -22.42 -2.30 67.63
C ASN A 809 -22.00 -1.83 69.03
N ILE A 810 -21.26 -0.73 69.16
CA ILE A 810 -20.86 -0.13 70.45
C ILE A 810 -22.07 0.44 71.20
N LYS A 811 -22.98 1.17 70.54
CA LYS A 811 -24.20 1.73 71.16
C LYS A 811 -25.26 0.67 71.46
N ALA A 812 -25.38 -0.38 70.63
CA ALA A 812 -26.18 -1.56 70.94
C ALA A 812 -25.57 -2.37 72.10
N LEU A 813 -24.25 -2.36 72.24
CA LEU A 813 -23.52 -2.87 73.40
C LEU A 813 -23.83 -2.04 74.67
N GLU A 814 -23.92 -0.71 74.60
CA GLU A 814 -24.23 0.15 75.76
C GLU A 814 -25.70 0.10 76.19
N SER A 815 -26.66 0.16 75.25
CA SER A 815 -28.09 0.04 75.55
C SER A 815 -28.51 -1.39 75.91
N GLY A 816 -27.79 -2.40 75.42
CA GLY A 816 -27.92 -3.80 75.82
C GLY A 816 -27.28 -4.11 77.18
N LYS A 817 -26.15 -3.46 77.52
CA LYS A 817 -25.48 -3.60 78.81
C LYS A 817 -26.39 -3.22 79.97
N THR A 818 -27.14 -2.13 79.89
CA THR A 818 -27.91 -1.62 81.04
C THR A 818 -29.17 -2.45 81.38
N LYS A 819 -29.65 -3.29 80.46
CA LYS A 819 -30.87 -4.11 80.67
C LYS A 819 -30.62 -5.62 80.69
N LEU A 820 -29.43 -6.07 80.27
CA LEU A 820 -28.99 -7.47 80.37
C LEU A 820 -27.93 -7.70 81.47
N GLN A 821 -27.40 -6.65 82.11
CA GLN A 821 -26.44 -6.77 83.22
C GLN A 821 -27.01 -7.43 84.49
N GLN A 822 -28.34 -7.53 84.64
CA GLN A 822 -28.96 -8.13 85.83
C GLN A 822 -29.44 -9.57 85.66
N LEU A 823 -29.52 -10.14 84.44
CA LEU A 823 -30.09 -11.48 84.22
C LEU A 823 -29.20 -12.47 83.45
N THR A 824 -27.97 -12.10 83.05
CA THR A 824 -27.09 -13.00 82.25
C THR A 824 -25.64 -13.13 82.74
N ALA A 825 -25.31 -12.61 83.92
CA ALA A 825 -23.93 -12.58 84.43
C ALA A 825 -23.32 -13.96 84.79
N GLU A 826 -24.11 -15.01 84.96
CA GLU A 826 -23.59 -16.33 85.39
C GLU A 826 -23.35 -17.32 84.23
N LYS A 827 -24.03 -17.16 83.09
CA LYS A 827 -23.93 -18.12 81.96
C LYS A 827 -22.89 -17.74 80.90
N TYR A 828 -22.49 -16.46 80.81
CA TYR A 828 -21.51 -15.97 79.83
C TYR A 828 -20.04 -16.21 80.21
N LYS A 829 -19.72 -16.39 81.50
CA LYS A 829 -18.33 -16.56 81.95
C LYS A 829 -17.66 -17.81 81.37
N THR A 830 -18.40 -18.91 81.27
CA THR A 830 -17.90 -20.20 80.80
C THR A 830 -17.82 -20.32 79.27
N GLN A 831 -18.60 -19.52 78.53
CA GLN A 831 -18.62 -19.56 77.05
C GLN A 831 -17.56 -18.62 76.43
N PHE A 832 -17.23 -17.52 77.11
CA PHE A 832 -16.20 -16.57 76.69
C PHE A 832 -14.78 -17.15 76.74
N GLU A 833 -14.48 -18.00 77.74
CA GLU A 833 -13.17 -18.66 77.83
C GLU A 833 -12.92 -19.65 76.66
N SER A 834 -13.96 -20.33 76.17
CA SER A 834 -13.86 -21.26 75.03
C SER A 834 -13.64 -20.55 73.67
N GLU A 835 -14.24 -19.37 73.49
CA GLU A 835 -14.04 -18.56 72.27
C GLU A 835 -12.66 -17.90 72.21
N GLN A 836 -12.11 -17.43 73.35
CA GLN A 836 -10.76 -16.86 73.38
C GLN A 836 -9.68 -17.88 72.97
N ILE A 837 -9.80 -19.13 73.41
CA ILE A 837 -8.85 -20.19 73.05
C ILE A 837 -8.96 -20.55 71.57
N SER A 838 -10.18 -20.71 71.04
CA SER A 838 -10.38 -21.00 69.60
C SER A 838 -9.84 -19.88 68.70
N SER A 839 -10.00 -18.61 69.11
CA SER A 839 -9.45 -17.46 68.38
C SER A 839 -7.91 -17.43 68.40
N PHE A 840 -7.28 -17.81 69.51
CA PHE A 840 -5.82 -17.92 69.61
C PHE A 840 -5.25 -18.94 68.61
N PHE A 841 -5.82 -20.16 68.56
CA PHE A 841 -5.37 -21.19 67.62
C PHE A 841 -5.61 -20.78 66.15
N SER A 842 -6.75 -20.15 65.85
CA SER A 842 -7.01 -19.63 64.50
C SER A 842 -5.96 -18.61 64.05
N ASN A 843 -5.55 -17.69 64.94
CA ASN A 843 -4.52 -16.70 64.64
C ASN A 843 -3.10 -17.32 64.50
N SER A 844 -2.73 -18.28 65.35
CA SER A 844 -1.40 -18.95 65.26
C SER A 844 -1.19 -19.65 63.90
N LEU A 845 -2.28 -20.11 63.29
CA LEU A 845 -2.26 -20.85 62.01
C LEU A 845 -2.26 -19.96 60.76
N LEU A 846 -2.55 -18.65 60.86
CA LEU A 846 -2.77 -17.78 59.70
C LEU A 846 -1.56 -17.71 58.76
N ASN A 847 -0.34 -17.68 59.31
CA ASN A 847 0.89 -17.44 58.54
C ASN A 847 1.77 -18.68 58.33
N LYS A 848 1.28 -19.86 58.69
CA LYS A 848 2.03 -21.12 58.47
C LYS A 848 1.70 -21.70 57.10
N ASN A 849 2.74 -22.06 56.37
CA ASN A 849 2.65 -22.56 54.99
C ASN A 849 3.18 -23.99 54.83
N ASP A 850 3.63 -24.59 55.93
CA ASP A 850 4.11 -25.97 56.01
C ASP A 850 3.23 -26.78 56.99
N VAL A 851 2.95 -28.03 56.65
CA VAL A 851 2.06 -28.90 57.42
C VAL A 851 2.70 -29.31 58.74
N ASP A 852 3.99 -29.63 58.76
CA ASP A 852 4.67 -30.10 59.96
C ASP A 852 4.80 -28.96 60.99
N ASP A 853 5.09 -27.73 60.51
CA ASP A 853 5.09 -26.52 61.35
C ASP A 853 3.74 -26.23 62.01
N VAL A 854 2.64 -26.52 61.31
CA VAL A 854 1.27 -26.38 61.84
C VAL A 854 1.03 -27.38 62.97
N LEU A 855 1.38 -28.65 62.75
CA LEU A 855 1.12 -29.71 63.72
C LEU A 855 1.94 -29.54 65.00
N TRP A 856 3.22 -29.19 64.88
CA TRP A 856 4.12 -28.99 66.02
C TRP A 856 3.70 -27.84 66.93
N ASP A 857 3.30 -26.71 66.34
CA ASP A 857 2.86 -25.55 67.10
C ASP A 857 1.53 -25.80 67.80
N VAL A 858 0.64 -26.60 67.20
CA VAL A 858 -0.60 -27.00 67.88
C VAL A 858 -0.32 -27.93 69.05
N ALA A 859 0.49 -28.98 68.88
CA ALA A 859 0.83 -29.91 69.96
C ALA A 859 1.44 -29.18 71.17
N LYS A 860 2.38 -28.25 70.92
CA LYS A 860 3.01 -27.42 71.96
C LYS A 860 2.04 -26.48 72.67
N ASN A 861 1.15 -25.83 71.90
CA ASN A 861 0.19 -24.88 72.47
C ASN A 861 -0.94 -25.58 73.25
N LEU A 862 -1.36 -26.79 72.85
CA LEU A 862 -2.35 -27.58 73.59
C LEU A 862 -1.85 -27.89 75.02
N ILE A 863 -0.59 -28.27 75.17
CA ILE A 863 0.01 -28.50 76.50
C ILE A 863 0.11 -27.21 77.31
N SER A 864 0.71 -26.16 76.75
CA SER A 864 0.98 -24.93 77.50
C SER A 864 -0.28 -24.12 77.87
N LYS A 865 -1.40 -24.28 77.14
CA LYS A 865 -2.64 -23.52 77.38
C LYS A 865 -3.77 -24.31 78.03
N LEU A 866 -3.86 -25.63 77.79
CA LEU A 866 -4.93 -26.47 78.34
C LEU A 866 -4.46 -27.37 79.49
N GLY A 867 -3.16 -27.33 79.83
CA GLY A 867 -2.61 -28.06 80.97
C GLY A 867 -2.48 -29.57 80.73
N PHE A 868 -2.43 -30.01 79.47
CA PHE A 868 -2.22 -31.41 79.13
C PHE A 868 -0.78 -31.84 79.41
N VAL A 869 -0.53 -33.14 79.62
CA VAL A 869 0.82 -33.63 79.95
C VAL A 869 1.53 -34.20 78.73
N ASP A 870 0.83 -34.95 77.89
CA ASP A 870 1.37 -35.53 76.67
C ASP A 870 0.40 -35.29 75.52
N CYS A 871 0.89 -34.90 74.35
CA CYS A 871 0.07 -34.61 73.17
C CYS A 871 0.77 -35.08 71.90
N MET A 872 0.17 -36.03 71.22
CA MET A 872 0.67 -36.66 70.00
C MET A 872 -0.30 -36.45 68.84
N ILE A 873 0.22 -36.12 67.66
CA ILE A 873 -0.59 -35.95 66.45
C ILE A 873 -0.10 -36.87 65.35
N TYR A 874 -1.04 -37.66 64.81
CA TYR A 874 -0.82 -38.63 63.77
C TYR A 874 -1.54 -38.24 62.49
N LEU A 875 -0.90 -38.37 61.32
CA LEU A 875 -1.53 -38.23 60.01
C LEU A 875 -1.39 -39.51 59.20
N TRP A 876 -2.29 -39.72 58.24
CA TRP A 876 -2.15 -40.84 57.31
C TRP A 876 -0.89 -40.73 56.46
N ASN A 877 -0.26 -41.88 56.16
CA ASN A 877 0.69 -41.99 55.06
C ASN A 877 -0.02 -41.83 53.69
N ALA A 878 0.75 -41.65 52.62
CA ALA A 878 0.22 -41.42 51.27
C ALA A 878 -0.79 -42.49 50.81
N ASP A 879 -0.56 -43.75 51.21
CA ASP A 879 -1.41 -44.89 50.83
C ASP A 879 -2.58 -45.15 51.81
N LYS A 880 -2.71 -44.35 52.88
CA LYS A 880 -3.73 -44.46 53.94
C LYS A 880 -3.81 -45.84 54.61
N THR A 881 -2.67 -46.48 54.78
CA THR A 881 -2.54 -47.80 55.40
C THR A 881 -2.11 -47.73 56.86
N ILE A 882 -1.33 -46.70 57.23
CA ILE A 882 -0.82 -46.48 58.59
C ILE A 882 -0.92 -45.00 58.97
N LEU A 883 -1.17 -44.73 60.25
CA LEU A 883 -1.10 -43.41 60.85
C LEU A 883 0.32 -43.17 61.37
N LEU A 884 1.02 -42.26 60.69
CA LEU A 884 2.37 -41.85 61.03
C LEU A 884 2.33 -40.73 62.05
N GLN A 885 3.17 -40.83 63.08
CA GLN A 885 3.37 -39.76 64.05
C GLN A 885 4.06 -38.58 63.37
N LYS A 886 3.44 -37.40 63.38
CA LYS A 886 3.94 -36.19 62.70
C LYS A 886 4.38 -35.09 63.66
N ALA A 887 3.76 -35.00 64.84
CA ALA A 887 4.16 -34.05 65.88
C ALA A 887 3.88 -34.63 67.27
N GLY A 888 4.68 -34.24 68.26
CA GLY A 888 4.51 -34.69 69.64
C GLY A 888 5.17 -33.76 70.64
N TYR A 889 4.51 -33.41 71.74
CA TYR A 889 5.09 -32.58 72.79
C TYR A 889 4.73 -33.19 74.15
N GLY A 890 5.69 -33.30 75.07
CA GLY A 890 5.53 -34.01 76.36
C GLY A 890 6.87 -34.15 77.10
N PRO A 891 6.96 -34.85 78.25
CA PRO A 891 8.19 -34.96 79.05
C PRO A 891 9.29 -35.85 78.41
N LYS A 892 9.12 -36.24 77.15
CA LYS A 892 10.11 -36.96 76.34
C LYS A 892 11.07 -35.91 75.72
N GLY A 893 12.36 -36.22 75.61
CA GLY A 893 13.46 -35.26 75.38
C GLY A 893 13.42 -34.44 74.08
N SER A 894 14.52 -33.74 73.78
CA SER A 894 14.64 -32.77 72.67
C SER A 894 14.10 -33.25 71.32
N ILE A 895 13.72 -32.32 70.44
CA ILE A 895 13.13 -32.54 69.09
C ILE A 895 13.81 -33.67 68.29
N GLU A 896 15.13 -33.85 68.40
CA GLU A 896 15.92 -34.89 67.71
C GLU A 896 15.69 -36.34 68.23
N GLU A 897 15.18 -36.55 69.45
CA GLU A 897 14.90 -37.90 69.98
C GLU A 897 13.54 -38.45 69.52
N LEU A 898 12.59 -37.56 69.17
CA LEU A 898 11.28 -37.93 68.65
C LEU A 898 11.34 -38.42 67.20
N GLU A 899 12.34 -38.01 66.42
CA GLU A 899 12.58 -38.47 65.04
C GLU A 899 13.23 -39.88 64.94
N ASN A 900 13.67 -40.49 66.05
CA ASN A 900 14.27 -41.82 66.04
C ASN A 900 13.38 -42.92 66.66
N ARG A 901 12.23 -42.54 67.25
CA ARG A 901 11.27 -43.44 67.91
C ARG A 901 9.82 -43.15 67.48
N HIS A 902 9.53 -43.23 66.18
CA HIS A 902 8.16 -43.07 65.68
C HIS A 902 7.32 -44.32 65.98
N PHE A 903 6.16 -44.15 66.60
CA PHE A 903 5.16 -45.21 66.76
C PHE A 903 4.11 -45.12 65.65
N ASP A 904 4.17 -46.02 64.68
CA ASP A 904 3.18 -46.09 63.61
C ASP A 904 1.95 -46.87 64.07
N VAL A 905 0.77 -46.29 63.89
CA VAL A 905 -0.50 -46.85 64.36
C VAL A 905 -1.30 -47.41 63.18
N VAL A 906 -1.65 -48.69 63.25
CA VAL A 906 -2.57 -49.35 62.30
C VAL A 906 -4.01 -49.17 62.79
N PRO A 907 -5.00 -48.95 61.90
CA PRO A 907 -6.41 -48.84 62.29
C PRO A 907 -6.89 -50.06 63.09
N GLY A 908 -7.63 -49.81 64.16
CA GLY A 908 -8.11 -50.83 65.11
C GLY A 908 -7.12 -51.21 66.21
N GLN A 909 -5.86 -50.74 66.16
CA GLN A 909 -4.84 -51.03 67.18
C GLN A 909 -4.73 -49.89 68.22
N GLY A 910 -4.95 -50.23 69.49
CA GLY A 910 -4.94 -49.24 70.57
C GLY A 910 -6.11 -48.25 70.51
N ILE A 911 -6.10 -47.24 71.38
CA ILE A 911 -7.17 -46.23 71.43
C ILE A 911 -7.13 -45.33 70.19
N VAL A 912 -5.94 -44.84 69.81
CA VAL A 912 -5.73 -44.07 68.58
C VAL A 912 -6.23 -44.84 67.35
N GLY A 913 -5.88 -46.12 67.20
CA GLY A 913 -6.38 -46.95 66.09
C GLY A 913 -7.89 -47.20 66.16
N ALA A 914 -8.48 -47.30 67.35
CA ALA A 914 -9.93 -47.43 67.50
C ALA A 914 -10.67 -46.14 67.10
N VAL A 915 -10.12 -44.97 67.39
CA VAL A 915 -10.62 -43.68 66.88
C VAL A 915 -10.41 -43.56 65.38
N ALA A 916 -9.32 -44.09 64.84
CA ALA A 916 -9.07 -44.13 63.39
C ALA A 916 -10.13 -44.95 62.65
N LEU A 917 -10.47 -46.12 63.18
CA LEU A 917 -11.44 -47.03 62.58
C LEU A 917 -12.88 -46.53 62.73
N SER A 918 -13.22 -45.99 63.90
CA SER A 918 -14.60 -45.54 64.20
C SER A 918 -14.90 -44.13 63.72
N GLY A 919 -13.87 -43.29 63.57
CA GLY A 919 -14.00 -41.86 63.27
C GLY A 919 -14.72 -41.06 64.35
N LYS A 920 -14.90 -41.59 65.56
CA LYS A 920 -15.57 -40.92 66.68
C LYS A 920 -14.57 -40.64 67.79
N ALA A 921 -14.61 -39.42 68.31
CA ALA A 921 -13.74 -39.03 69.41
C ALA A 921 -14.09 -39.80 70.69
N LEU A 922 -13.07 -40.14 71.48
CA LEU A 922 -13.20 -40.91 72.71
C LEU A 922 -12.60 -40.14 73.88
N ILE A 923 -13.31 -40.12 75.00
CA ILE A 923 -12.78 -39.71 76.30
C ILE A 923 -12.66 -40.98 77.14
N ILE A 924 -11.47 -41.23 77.67
CA ILE A 924 -11.19 -42.36 78.54
C ILE A 924 -10.86 -41.79 79.91
N PRO A 925 -11.85 -41.81 80.83
CA PRO A 925 -11.68 -41.24 82.15
C PRO A 925 -10.70 -42.03 83.02
N ASP A 926 -10.52 -43.32 82.72
CA ASP A 926 -9.65 -44.25 83.43
C ASP A 926 -9.05 -45.27 82.45
N THR A 927 -7.83 -44.99 82.00
CA THR A 927 -7.08 -45.83 81.05
C THR A 927 -6.69 -47.18 81.63
N THR A 928 -6.60 -47.33 82.96
CA THR A 928 -6.23 -48.59 83.62
C THR A 928 -7.28 -49.69 83.41
N LYS A 929 -8.51 -49.30 83.04
CA LYS A 929 -9.65 -50.18 82.78
C LYS A 929 -9.95 -50.36 81.30
N ASP A 930 -9.33 -49.60 80.41
CA ASP A 930 -9.54 -49.75 78.97
C ASP A 930 -8.50 -50.73 78.41
N ALA A 931 -8.97 -51.90 77.97
CA ALA A 931 -8.11 -52.94 77.42
C ALA A 931 -7.36 -52.53 76.13
N ARG A 932 -7.75 -51.40 75.52
CA ARG A 932 -7.10 -50.84 74.33
C ARG A 932 -5.97 -49.88 74.70
N TYR A 933 -5.86 -49.43 75.96
CA TYR A 933 -4.76 -48.57 76.39
C TYR A 933 -3.44 -49.32 76.29
N ARG A 934 -2.46 -48.70 75.63
CA ARG A 934 -1.13 -49.26 75.48
C ARG A 934 -0.16 -48.34 76.21
N ILE A 935 0.43 -48.86 77.28
CA ILE A 935 1.47 -48.15 78.01
C ILE A 935 2.71 -48.12 77.13
N ASP A 936 3.06 -46.93 76.65
CA ASP A 936 4.27 -46.73 75.87
C ASP A 936 5.47 -46.49 76.81
N ASP A 937 5.40 -45.44 77.63
CA ASP A 937 6.49 -45.08 78.56
C ASP A 937 6.06 -45.06 80.04
N ALA A 938 5.06 -44.24 80.38
CA ALA A 938 4.57 -44.09 81.75
C ALA A 938 3.04 -44.07 81.75
N GLN A 939 2.42 -44.84 82.65
CA GLN A 939 0.98 -44.97 82.69
C GLN A 939 0.32 -43.62 82.99
N ARG A 940 -0.40 -43.08 82.00
CA ARG A 940 -1.34 -41.98 82.19
C ARG A 940 -2.67 -42.54 82.60
N LEU A 941 -3.41 -41.80 83.42
CA LEU A 941 -4.65 -42.28 84.04
C LEU A 941 -5.90 -41.85 83.26
N SER A 942 -5.80 -40.84 82.42
CA SER A 942 -6.87 -40.49 81.47
C SER A 942 -6.30 -40.07 80.12
N GLU A 943 -7.09 -40.29 79.08
CA GLU A 943 -6.75 -40.02 77.68
C GLU A 943 -7.96 -39.44 76.93
N ILE A 944 -7.71 -38.51 76.02
CA ILE A 944 -8.70 -38.02 75.07
C ILE A 944 -8.13 -38.08 73.66
N CYS A 945 -8.87 -38.72 72.77
CA CYS A 945 -8.42 -38.97 71.42
C CYS A 945 -9.48 -38.47 70.43
N VAL A 946 -9.10 -37.53 69.57
CA VAL A 946 -10.01 -36.78 68.69
C VAL A 946 -9.57 -36.88 67.24
N PRO A 947 -10.46 -37.25 66.31
CA PRO A 947 -10.13 -37.34 64.89
C PRO A 947 -10.01 -35.94 64.26
N ILE A 948 -9.00 -35.78 63.40
CA ILE A 948 -8.82 -34.63 62.50
C ILE A 948 -9.59 -34.97 61.22
N LYS A 949 -10.76 -34.33 61.04
CA LYS A 949 -11.63 -34.57 59.89
C LYS A 949 -11.84 -33.31 59.06
N TYR A 950 -11.84 -33.47 57.74
CA TYR A 950 -12.27 -32.44 56.80
C TYR A 950 -13.31 -33.02 55.85
N ASN A 951 -14.54 -32.47 55.83
CA ASN A 951 -15.66 -32.98 55.02
C ASN A 951 -15.86 -34.51 55.14
N GLU A 952 -15.94 -35.02 56.37
CA GLU A 952 -16.04 -36.46 56.71
C GLU A 952 -14.82 -37.34 56.37
N GLU A 953 -13.80 -36.82 55.68
CA GLU A 953 -12.54 -37.50 55.47
C GLU A 953 -11.65 -37.41 56.72
N LEU A 954 -11.23 -38.55 57.26
CA LEU A 954 -10.25 -38.61 58.35
C LEU A 954 -8.85 -38.34 57.79
N LEU A 955 -8.23 -37.23 58.19
CA LEU A 955 -6.87 -36.87 57.81
C LEU A 955 -5.83 -37.38 58.82
N GLY A 956 -6.23 -37.48 60.09
CA GLY A 956 -5.34 -37.84 61.19
C GLY A 956 -6.04 -37.85 62.54
N ILE A 957 -5.28 -37.93 63.63
CA ILE A 957 -5.79 -38.04 65.00
C ILE A 957 -4.92 -37.22 65.94
N ILE A 958 -5.55 -36.51 66.86
CA ILE A 958 -4.92 -35.85 68.01
C ILE A 958 -5.18 -36.73 69.22
N ASP A 959 -4.10 -37.12 69.88
CA ASP A 959 -4.12 -37.90 71.10
C ASP A 959 -3.51 -37.09 72.24
N CYS A 960 -4.19 -37.04 73.38
CA CYS A 960 -3.75 -36.26 74.54
C CYS A 960 -3.97 -37.05 75.82
N GLU A 961 -2.97 -37.04 76.71
CA GLU A 961 -3.00 -37.80 77.95
C GLU A 961 -2.77 -36.93 79.20
N HIS A 962 -3.27 -37.39 80.34
CA HIS A 962 -3.10 -36.74 81.64
C HIS A 962 -2.89 -37.76 82.79
N HIS A 963 -2.19 -37.32 83.84
CA HIS A 963 -1.82 -38.16 84.99
C HIS A 963 -2.95 -38.34 86.02
N GLU A 964 -4.05 -37.58 85.91
CA GLU A 964 -5.21 -37.65 86.80
C GLU A 964 -6.36 -38.43 86.16
N LEU A 965 -7.13 -39.17 86.97
CA LEU A 965 -8.38 -39.81 86.57
C LEU A 965 -9.47 -38.76 86.32
N ASN A 966 -10.34 -39.00 85.33
CA ASN A 966 -11.46 -38.11 84.96
C ASN A 966 -11.07 -36.65 84.60
N PHE A 967 -9.82 -36.41 84.22
CA PHE A 967 -9.37 -35.05 83.88
C PHE A 967 -10.08 -34.48 82.64
N PHE A 968 -10.26 -35.30 81.61
CA PHE A 968 -10.90 -34.87 80.37
C PHE A 968 -12.42 -34.81 80.50
N THR A 969 -13.00 -33.64 80.22
CA THR A 969 -14.45 -33.38 80.30
C THR A 969 -15.06 -33.23 78.91
N SER A 970 -16.40 -33.22 78.82
CA SER A 970 -17.10 -32.93 77.55
C SER A 970 -16.74 -31.55 76.97
N GLN A 971 -16.31 -30.60 77.79
CA GLN A 971 -15.85 -29.28 77.35
C GLN A 971 -14.48 -29.35 76.69
N HIS A 972 -13.54 -30.15 77.24
CA HIS A 972 -12.24 -30.42 76.60
C HIS A 972 -12.43 -31.09 75.24
N LEU A 973 -13.37 -32.02 75.13
CA LEU A 973 -13.71 -32.66 73.87
C LEU A 973 -14.24 -31.68 72.82
N GLN A 974 -15.16 -30.79 73.20
CA GLN A 974 -15.73 -29.81 72.29
C GLN A 974 -14.67 -28.82 71.77
N LEU A 975 -13.75 -28.40 72.65
CA LEU A 975 -12.66 -27.49 72.29
C LEU A 975 -11.64 -28.18 71.37
N LEU A 976 -11.18 -29.38 71.71
CA LEU A 976 -10.25 -30.15 70.88
C LEU A 976 -10.84 -30.52 69.51
N THR A 977 -12.15 -30.80 69.44
CA THR A 977 -12.84 -31.05 68.16
C THR A 977 -12.87 -29.79 67.28
N THR A 978 -13.02 -28.61 67.90
CA THR A 978 -12.97 -27.34 67.17
C THR A 978 -11.57 -27.09 66.64
N ILE A 979 -10.54 -27.33 67.46
CA ILE A 979 -9.13 -27.20 67.06
C ILE A 979 -8.78 -28.22 65.96
N SER A 980 -9.23 -29.47 66.07
CA SER A 980 -8.97 -30.49 65.04
C SER A 980 -9.57 -30.11 63.68
N THR A 981 -10.75 -29.49 63.67
CA THR A 981 -11.39 -29.00 62.44
C THR A 981 -10.59 -27.83 61.82
N LEU A 982 -10.08 -26.91 62.64
CA LEU A 982 -9.24 -25.79 62.16
C LEU A 982 -7.94 -26.29 61.54
N ILE A 983 -7.28 -27.27 62.17
CA ILE A 983 -6.08 -27.92 61.62
C ILE A 983 -6.40 -28.59 60.29
N ALA A 984 -7.49 -29.36 60.23
CA ALA A 984 -7.90 -30.09 59.03
C ALA A 984 -8.10 -29.15 57.83
N GLY A 985 -8.78 -28.01 58.06
CA GLY A 985 -8.97 -26.98 57.04
C GLY A 985 -7.66 -26.32 56.60
N LYS A 986 -6.74 -26.04 57.53
CA LYS A 986 -5.45 -25.43 57.19
C LYS A 986 -4.56 -26.38 56.38
N ILE A 987 -4.47 -27.65 56.75
CA ILE A 987 -3.71 -28.67 56.00
C ILE A 987 -4.22 -28.74 54.55
N LYS A 988 -5.54 -28.85 54.35
CA LYS A 988 -6.13 -28.90 53.00
C LYS A 988 -5.92 -27.63 52.20
N SER A 989 -5.91 -26.46 52.86
CA SER A 989 -5.60 -25.20 52.18
C SER A 989 -4.15 -25.13 51.68
N ILE A 990 -3.18 -25.62 52.47
CA ILE A 990 -1.77 -25.66 52.09
C ILE A 990 -1.56 -26.61 50.91
N GLU A 991 -2.12 -27.83 50.97
CA GLU A 991 -2.07 -28.81 49.87
C GLU A 991 -2.69 -28.24 48.57
N ALA A 992 -3.85 -27.57 48.68
CA ALA A 992 -4.52 -26.97 47.52
C ALA A 992 -3.70 -25.83 46.89
N GLU A 993 -3.08 -24.98 47.70
CA GLU A 993 -2.28 -23.87 47.21
C GLU A 993 -0.99 -24.35 46.52
N GLN A 994 -0.32 -25.37 47.07
CA GLN A 994 0.85 -26.00 46.45
C GLN A 994 0.47 -26.63 45.10
N ARG A 995 -0.65 -27.37 45.03
CA ARG A 995 -1.14 -27.98 43.79
C ARG A 995 -1.48 -26.93 42.73
N LEU A 996 -2.12 -25.83 43.12
CA LEU A 996 -2.46 -24.73 42.21
C LEU A 996 -1.21 -24.03 41.66
N ARG A 997 -0.18 -23.82 42.50
CA ARG A 997 1.10 -23.24 42.06
C ARG A 997 1.79 -24.14 41.04
N HIS A 998 1.84 -25.45 41.29
CA HIS A 998 2.43 -26.41 40.35
C HIS A 998 1.68 -26.41 39.01
N GLN A 999 0.34 -26.48 39.03
CA GLN A 999 -0.48 -26.46 37.82
C GLN A 999 -0.34 -25.16 37.02
N ARG A 1000 -0.21 -24.00 37.68
CA ARG A 1000 0.02 -22.72 37.00
C ARG A 1000 1.39 -22.64 36.35
N ALA A 1001 2.42 -23.16 36.99
CA ALA A 1001 3.77 -23.20 36.44
C ALA A 1001 3.84 -24.11 35.20
N GLU A 1002 3.26 -25.31 35.27
CA GLU A 1002 3.17 -26.22 34.11
C GLU A 1002 2.36 -25.62 32.97
N LEU A 1003 1.22 -24.98 33.24
CA LEU A 1003 0.39 -24.38 32.19
C LEU A 1003 1.11 -23.20 31.50
N ALA A 1004 1.89 -22.41 32.26
CA ALA A 1004 2.65 -21.31 31.70
C ALA A 1004 3.79 -21.80 30.80
N ASP A 1005 4.52 -22.83 31.23
CA ASP A 1005 5.59 -23.44 30.44
C ASP A 1005 5.04 -24.11 29.17
N ILE A 1006 3.94 -24.87 29.28
CA ILE A 1006 3.26 -25.46 28.12
C ILE A 1006 2.82 -24.38 27.14
N ASN A 1007 2.19 -23.29 27.59
CA ASN A 1007 1.73 -22.22 26.71
C ASN A 1007 2.89 -21.50 26.00
N GLN A 1008 4.01 -21.30 26.70
CA GLN A 1008 5.21 -20.70 26.09
C GLN A 1008 5.80 -21.63 25.02
N GLN A 1009 5.95 -22.91 25.33
CA GLN A 1009 6.42 -23.91 24.36
C GLN A 1009 5.47 -24.04 23.16
N LEU A 1010 4.16 -23.98 23.38
CA LEU A 1010 3.16 -24.05 22.30
C LEU A 1010 3.24 -22.83 21.37
N ALA A 1011 3.44 -21.64 21.91
CA ALA A 1011 3.63 -20.42 21.13
C ALA A 1011 4.94 -20.43 20.32
N GLU A 1012 6.04 -20.89 20.93
CA GLU A 1012 7.33 -21.05 20.24
C GLU A 1012 7.27 -22.10 19.13
N VAL A 1013 6.61 -23.25 19.38
CA VAL A 1013 6.40 -24.30 18.38
C VAL A 1013 5.48 -23.81 17.25
N GLN A 1014 4.43 -23.05 17.54
CA GLN A 1014 3.55 -22.47 16.51
C GLN A 1014 4.28 -21.44 15.62
N LEU A 1015 5.07 -20.55 16.23
CA LEU A 1015 5.88 -19.57 15.50
C LEU A 1015 6.99 -20.25 14.67
N ALA A 1016 7.61 -21.30 15.21
CA ALA A 1016 8.61 -22.09 14.49
C ALA A 1016 7.99 -22.89 13.34
N ALA A 1017 6.80 -23.46 13.51
CA ALA A 1017 6.06 -24.16 12.46
C ALA A 1017 5.65 -23.20 11.32
N LEU A 1018 5.14 -22.01 11.64
CA LEU A 1018 4.80 -20.98 10.65
C LEU A 1018 6.04 -20.48 9.88
N ARG A 1019 7.17 -20.29 10.57
CA ARG A 1019 8.44 -19.90 9.93
C ARG A 1019 9.03 -21.01 9.05
N SER A 1020 8.86 -22.28 9.44
CA SER A 1020 9.32 -23.44 8.67
C SER A 1020 8.47 -23.71 7.43
N GLN A 1021 7.24 -23.20 7.35
CA GLN A 1021 6.30 -23.46 6.24
C GLN A 1021 6.45 -22.50 5.05
N MET A 1022 7.06 -21.33 5.23
CA MET A 1022 7.42 -20.44 4.12
C MET A 1022 8.90 -20.58 3.82
N ASN A 1023 9.27 -21.59 3.02
CA ASN A 1023 10.66 -21.84 2.65
C ASN A 1023 11.25 -20.62 1.91
N PRO A 1024 12.10 -19.78 2.54
CA PRO A 1024 12.60 -18.55 1.92
C PRO A 1024 13.45 -18.85 0.67
N HIS A 1025 14.06 -20.04 0.65
CA HIS A 1025 14.85 -20.52 -0.47
C HIS A 1025 13.98 -20.86 -1.69
N PHE A 1026 12.78 -21.41 -1.50
CA PHE A 1026 11.82 -21.64 -2.59
C PHE A 1026 11.35 -20.33 -3.22
N ILE A 1027 10.98 -19.35 -2.40
CA ILE A 1027 10.54 -18.01 -2.86
C ILE A 1027 11.68 -17.33 -3.64
N PHE A 1028 12.91 -17.36 -3.11
CA PHE A 1028 14.07 -16.77 -3.77
C PHE A 1028 14.38 -17.45 -5.12
N ASN A 1029 14.27 -18.78 -5.18
CA ASN A 1029 14.48 -19.55 -6.40
C ASN A 1029 13.41 -19.30 -7.46
N ALA A 1030 12.14 -19.16 -7.05
CA ALA A 1030 11.05 -18.80 -7.95
C ALA A 1030 11.27 -17.41 -8.56
N LEU A 1031 11.66 -16.42 -7.74
CA LEU A 1031 11.99 -15.07 -8.20
C LEU A 1031 13.18 -15.06 -9.17
N ASN A 1032 14.22 -15.84 -8.88
CA ASN A 1032 15.37 -15.98 -9.78
C ASN A 1032 15.01 -16.68 -11.09
N SER A 1033 14.07 -17.64 -11.06
CA SER A 1033 13.60 -18.33 -12.28
C SER A 1033 12.79 -17.39 -13.17
N ILE A 1034 11.91 -16.56 -12.57
CA ILE A 1034 11.22 -15.48 -13.28
C ILE A 1034 12.23 -14.51 -13.88
N LYS A 1035 13.23 -14.08 -13.11
CA LYS A 1035 14.32 -13.23 -13.59
C LYS A 1035 15.07 -13.89 -14.76
N LYS A 1036 15.34 -15.19 -14.72
CA LYS A 1036 15.97 -15.93 -15.82
C LYS A 1036 15.11 -15.94 -17.09
N PHE A 1037 13.79 -16.20 -17.00
CA PHE A 1037 12.89 -16.15 -18.16
C PHE A 1037 12.78 -14.75 -18.76
N VAL A 1038 12.76 -13.71 -17.91
CA VAL A 1038 12.77 -12.31 -18.35
C VAL A 1038 14.09 -11.95 -19.06
N ILE A 1039 15.24 -12.40 -18.53
CA ILE A 1039 16.55 -12.19 -19.17
C ILE A 1039 16.68 -12.98 -20.47
N ALA A 1040 16.12 -14.19 -20.54
CA ALA A 1040 16.11 -15.04 -21.73
C ALA A 1040 15.11 -14.61 -22.80
N ASN A 1041 14.34 -13.54 -22.55
CA ASN A 1041 13.30 -13.02 -23.44
C ASN A 1041 12.17 -14.04 -23.76
N GLU A 1042 11.75 -14.81 -22.75
CA GLU A 1042 10.64 -15.77 -22.81
C GLU A 1042 9.43 -15.29 -21.96
N PRO A 1043 8.71 -14.22 -22.38
CA PRO A 1043 7.69 -13.58 -21.57
C PRO A 1043 6.50 -14.49 -21.26
N GLU A 1044 6.12 -15.39 -22.18
CA GLU A 1044 5.02 -16.34 -21.97
C GLU A 1044 5.33 -17.36 -20.86
N ASN A 1045 6.57 -17.85 -20.79
CA ASN A 1045 7.01 -18.75 -19.72
C ASN A 1045 7.11 -17.99 -18.38
N ALA A 1046 7.59 -16.74 -18.39
CA ALA A 1046 7.64 -15.89 -17.21
C ALA A 1046 6.22 -15.60 -16.65
N GLU A 1047 5.27 -15.28 -17.51
CA GLU A 1047 3.87 -15.02 -17.13
C GLU A 1047 3.20 -16.29 -16.60
N LYS A 1048 3.37 -17.43 -17.29
CA LYS A 1048 2.85 -18.73 -16.85
C LYS A 1048 3.44 -19.16 -15.51
N TYR A 1049 4.73 -18.93 -15.29
CA TYR A 1049 5.42 -19.22 -14.02
C TYR A 1049 4.91 -18.31 -12.90
N LEU A 1050 4.79 -17.00 -13.14
CA LEU A 1050 4.29 -16.02 -12.17
C LEU A 1050 2.83 -16.29 -11.79
N GLY A 1051 1.99 -16.65 -12.76
CA GLY A 1051 0.59 -17.00 -12.55
C GLY A 1051 0.42 -18.26 -11.70
N LYS A 1052 1.20 -19.32 -11.98
CA LYS A 1052 1.23 -20.54 -11.14
C LYS A 1052 1.79 -20.24 -9.75
N PHE A 1053 2.89 -19.48 -9.65
CA PHE A 1053 3.49 -19.11 -8.37
C PHE A 1053 2.53 -18.33 -7.45
N SER A 1054 1.80 -17.36 -8.01
CA SER A 1054 0.81 -16.58 -7.26
C SER A 1054 -0.34 -17.45 -6.73
N LYS A 1055 -0.81 -18.42 -7.53
CA LYS A 1055 -1.81 -19.40 -7.11
C LYS A 1055 -1.27 -20.29 -5.98
N LEU A 1056 -0.01 -20.74 -6.07
CA LEU A 1056 0.62 -21.56 -5.04
C LEU A 1056 0.64 -20.85 -3.69
N ILE A 1057 1.15 -19.61 -3.66
CA ILE A 1057 1.27 -18.84 -2.41
C ILE A 1057 -0.10 -18.59 -1.79
N ARG A 1058 -1.12 -18.26 -2.60
CA ARG A 1058 -2.48 -18.08 -2.09
C ARG A 1058 -3.05 -19.39 -1.52
N SER A 1059 -2.82 -20.52 -2.18
CA SER A 1059 -3.25 -21.84 -1.70
C SER A 1059 -2.52 -22.27 -0.41
N ILE A 1060 -1.22 -22.01 -0.30
CA ILE A 1060 -0.45 -22.26 0.94
C ILE A 1060 -1.00 -21.41 2.09
N LEU A 1061 -1.27 -20.12 1.87
CA LEU A 1061 -1.81 -19.24 2.90
C LEU A 1061 -3.23 -19.66 3.34
N ASP A 1062 -4.13 -19.99 2.41
CA ASP A 1062 -5.50 -20.44 2.73
C ASP A 1062 -5.51 -21.82 3.43
N ASN A 1063 -4.65 -22.76 2.99
CA ASN A 1063 -4.55 -24.08 3.61
C ASN A 1063 -3.86 -24.05 4.98
N SER A 1064 -2.91 -23.12 5.21
CA SER A 1064 -2.21 -22.98 6.50
C SER A 1064 -3.12 -22.49 7.64
N GLN A 1065 -4.19 -21.78 7.30
CA GLN A 1065 -5.19 -21.32 8.28
C GLN A 1065 -6.20 -22.42 8.68
N ARG A 1066 -6.18 -23.56 7.99
CA ARG A 1066 -7.12 -24.68 8.19
C ARG A 1066 -6.37 -25.86 8.83
N GLY A 1067 -6.96 -26.49 9.85
CA GLY A 1067 -6.37 -27.67 10.50
C GLY A 1067 -6.40 -28.93 9.62
N MET A 1068 -7.43 -29.07 8.78
CA MET A 1068 -7.66 -30.18 7.85
C MET A 1068 -8.02 -29.65 6.46
N VAL A 1069 -7.64 -30.37 5.41
CA VAL A 1069 -7.93 -30.08 3.99
C VAL A 1069 -8.40 -31.34 3.27
N THR A 1070 -9.20 -31.21 2.22
CA THR A 1070 -9.62 -32.36 1.40
C THR A 1070 -8.44 -32.89 0.59
N VAL A 1071 -8.45 -34.19 0.26
CA VAL A 1071 -7.42 -34.82 -0.59
C VAL A 1071 -7.36 -34.10 -1.95
N GLU A 1072 -8.48 -33.66 -2.51
CA GLU A 1072 -8.52 -32.84 -3.73
C GLU A 1072 -7.66 -31.57 -3.63
N LYS A 1073 -7.79 -30.82 -2.53
CA LYS A 1073 -7.03 -29.58 -2.33
C LYS A 1073 -5.54 -29.84 -2.16
N GLU A 1074 -5.17 -30.93 -1.48
CA GLU A 1074 -3.77 -31.33 -1.36
C GLU A 1074 -3.19 -31.75 -2.72
N LEU A 1075 -3.94 -32.51 -3.53
CA LEU A 1075 -3.52 -32.90 -4.88
C LEU A 1075 -3.33 -31.69 -5.80
N GLN A 1076 -4.24 -30.71 -5.74
CA GLN A 1076 -4.11 -29.45 -6.48
C GLN A 1076 -2.85 -28.69 -6.07
N LEU A 1077 -2.56 -28.63 -4.76
CA LEU A 1077 -1.37 -27.97 -4.23
C LEU A 1077 -0.08 -28.65 -4.69
N LEU A 1078 -0.01 -29.99 -4.55
CA LEU A 1078 1.15 -30.80 -4.95
C LEU A 1078 1.43 -30.72 -6.45
N LYS A 1079 0.37 -30.81 -7.27
CA LYS A 1079 0.49 -30.70 -8.73
C LYS A 1079 1.03 -29.33 -9.14
N LEU A 1080 0.52 -28.28 -8.49
CA LEU A 1080 0.91 -26.91 -8.82
C LEU A 1080 2.35 -26.59 -8.36
N TYR A 1081 2.80 -27.18 -7.24
CA TYR A 1081 4.19 -27.14 -6.81
C TYR A 1081 5.13 -27.88 -7.80
N LEU A 1082 4.82 -29.13 -8.14
CA LEU A 1082 5.65 -29.94 -9.05
C LEU A 1082 5.68 -29.38 -10.48
N ASP A 1083 4.59 -28.79 -10.96
CA ASP A 1083 4.55 -28.06 -12.23
C ASP A 1083 5.51 -26.86 -12.26
N LEU A 1084 5.64 -26.12 -11.15
CA LEU A 1084 6.56 -24.99 -11.06
C LEU A 1084 8.01 -25.46 -11.05
N GLU A 1085 8.33 -26.53 -10.34
CA GLU A 1085 9.68 -27.10 -10.35
C GLU A 1085 10.02 -27.74 -11.70
N GLN A 1086 9.06 -28.37 -12.38
CA GLN A 1086 9.26 -28.90 -13.74
C GLN A 1086 9.51 -27.77 -14.76
N LEU A 1087 8.80 -26.64 -14.66
CA LEU A 1087 9.08 -25.46 -15.48
C LEU A 1087 10.48 -24.89 -15.22
N ARG A 1088 10.98 -25.00 -13.98
CA ARG A 1088 12.30 -24.50 -13.59
C ARG A 1088 13.45 -25.41 -14.04
N PHE A 1089 13.27 -26.73 -13.94
CA PHE A 1089 14.32 -27.73 -14.24
C PHE A 1089 14.18 -28.41 -15.61
N GLY A 1090 13.10 -28.15 -16.34
CA GLY A 1090 12.85 -28.71 -17.67
C GLY A 1090 12.67 -30.23 -17.64
N THR A 1091 13.22 -30.93 -18.63
CA THR A 1091 13.09 -32.40 -18.78
C THR A 1091 13.87 -33.21 -17.75
N LYS A 1092 14.72 -32.56 -16.93
CA LYS A 1092 15.48 -33.20 -15.86
C LYS A 1092 14.61 -33.66 -14.66
N LEU A 1093 13.36 -33.20 -14.59
CA LEU A 1093 12.40 -33.63 -13.59
C LEU A 1093 11.15 -34.22 -14.26
N GLN A 1094 10.84 -35.46 -13.90
CA GLN A 1094 9.57 -36.10 -14.24
C GLN A 1094 8.86 -36.51 -12.95
N TYR A 1095 7.54 -36.32 -12.90
CA TYR A 1095 6.75 -36.73 -11.75
C TYR A 1095 5.48 -37.47 -12.19
N HIS A 1096 5.00 -38.36 -11.34
CA HIS A 1096 3.74 -39.09 -11.55
C HIS A 1096 2.96 -39.13 -10.24
N ILE A 1097 1.68 -38.75 -10.29
CA ILE A 1097 0.76 -38.82 -9.15
C ILE A 1097 -0.34 -39.82 -9.52
N GLU A 1098 -0.49 -40.86 -8.71
CA GLU A 1098 -1.50 -41.90 -8.84
C GLU A 1098 -2.42 -41.87 -7.62
N VAL A 1099 -3.73 -41.99 -7.86
CA VAL A 1099 -4.75 -41.97 -6.81
C VAL A 1099 -5.65 -43.17 -7.05
N ASP A 1100 -5.79 -43.99 -6.03
CA ASP A 1100 -6.68 -45.16 -6.05
C ASP A 1100 -8.13 -44.74 -6.35
N GLU A 1101 -8.79 -45.43 -7.27
CA GLU A 1101 -10.16 -45.12 -7.73
C GLU A 1101 -11.19 -45.20 -6.59
N ALA A 1102 -10.89 -45.94 -5.52
CA ALA A 1102 -11.73 -46.02 -4.33
C ALA A 1102 -11.73 -44.74 -3.46
N ILE A 1103 -10.84 -43.77 -3.72
CA ILE A 1103 -10.72 -42.54 -2.93
C ILE A 1103 -11.72 -41.50 -3.42
N THR A 1104 -12.72 -41.16 -2.59
CA THR A 1104 -13.59 -40.00 -2.86
C THR A 1104 -12.89 -38.71 -2.43
N VAL A 1105 -12.08 -38.14 -3.33
CA VAL A 1105 -11.14 -37.03 -3.04
C VAL A 1105 -11.78 -35.74 -2.46
N HIS A 1106 -13.10 -35.59 -2.57
CA HIS A 1106 -13.85 -34.44 -2.06
C HIS A 1106 -14.27 -34.62 -0.58
N ASP A 1107 -14.38 -35.87 -0.12
CA ASP A 1107 -14.97 -36.21 1.18
C ASP A 1107 -13.90 -36.53 2.22
N ILE A 1108 -12.79 -37.16 1.80
CA ILE A 1108 -11.69 -37.50 2.69
C ILE A 1108 -10.87 -36.26 3.03
N GLN A 1109 -10.76 -35.97 4.32
CA GLN A 1109 -9.96 -34.87 4.86
C GLN A 1109 -8.68 -35.40 5.51
N ILE A 1110 -7.57 -34.73 5.20
CA ILE A 1110 -6.24 -35.00 5.77
C ILE A 1110 -5.69 -33.75 6.45
N PRO A 1111 -4.76 -33.89 7.41
CA PRO A 1111 -4.09 -32.74 8.02
C PRO A 1111 -3.40 -31.87 6.97
N SER A 1112 -3.61 -30.56 7.06
CA SER A 1112 -3.01 -29.63 6.12
C SER A 1112 -1.48 -29.69 6.16
N MET A 1113 -0.88 -29.59 4.97
CA MET A 1113 0.56 -29.44 4.74
C MET A 1113 1.41 -30.63 5.26
N ILE A 1114 0.87 -31.84 5.26
CA ILE A 1114 1.56 -33.03 5.78
C ILE A 1114 2.40 -33.76 4.73
N VAL A 1115 2.01 -33.69 3.45
CA VAL A 1115 2.66 -34.41 2.34
C VAL A 1115 3.79 -33.58 1.73
N GLN A 1116 3.55 -32.28 1.58
CA GLN A 1116 4.44 -31.35 0.89
C GLN A 1116 5.92 -31.39 1.35
N PRO A 1117 6.26 -31.36 2.66
CA PRO A 1117 7.67 -31.34 3.09
C PRO A 1117 8.48 -32.56 2.63
N PHE A 1118 7.83 -33.72 2.46
CA PHE A 1118 8.49 -34.94 2.03
C PHE A 1118 8.73 -34.97 0.52
N VAL A 1119 7.81 -34.39 -0.25
CA VAL A 1119 7.99 -34.16 -1.69
C VAL A 1119 9.12 -33.15 -1.93
N GLU A 1120 9.20 -32.09 -1.13
CA GLU A 1120 10.30 -31.11 -1.20
C GLU A 1120 11.66 -31.76 -0.90
N ASN A 1121 11.73 -32.63 0.11
CA ASN A 1121 12.97 -33.32 0.47
C ASN A 1121 13.42 -34.34 -0.59
N ALA A 1122 12.49 -35.12 -1.16
CA ALA A 1122 12.76 -36.03 -2.27
C ALA A 1122 13.36 -35.29 -3.48
N MET A 1123 12.86 -34.08 -3.74
CA MET A 1123 13.38 -33.19 -4.78
C MET A 1123 14.76 -32.61 -4.46
N LEU A 1124 14.89 -31.93 -3.31
CA LEU A 1124 16.07 -31.14 -2.96
C LEU A 1124 17.29 -32.02 -2.64
N HIS A 1125 17.10 -33.10 -1.89
CA HIS A 1125 18.18 -33.93 -1.37
C HIS A 1125 18.40 -35.21 -2.18
N GLY A 1126 17.40 -35.66 -2.96
CA GLY A 1126 17.47 -36.83 -3.83
C GLY A 1126 17.85 -36.50 -5.26
N ILE A 1127 17.07 -35.66 -5.94
CA ILE A 1127 17.15 -35.47 -7.40
C ILE A 1127 18.12 -34.36 -7.84
N MET A 1128 18.18 -33.23 -7.12
CA MET A 1128 18.99 -32.07 -7.57
C MET A 1128 20.49 -32.34 -7.69
N HIS A 1129 21.02 -33.36 -7.01
CA HIS A 1129 22.44 -33.74 -7.06
C HIS A 1129 22.78 -34.77 -8.14
N LYS A 1130 21.80 -35.17 -8.96
CA LYS A 1130 21.96 -36.17 -10.03
C LYS A 1130 22.01 -35.49 -11.39
N GLU A 1131 23.11 -35.66 -12.14
CA GLU A 1131 23.33 -34.95 -13.40
C GLU A 1131 22.35 -35.35 -14.52
N ASP A 1132 21.91 -36.62 -14.51
CA ASP A 1132 21.03 -37.25 -15.52
C ASP A 1132 19.51 -37.00 -15.30
N GLY A 1133 19.14 -36.25 -14.26
CA GLY A 1133 17.75 -36.01 -13.89
C GLY A 1133 17.10 -37.12 -13.05
N GLY A 1134 15.89 -36.89 -12.56
CA GLY A 1134 15.22 -37.76 -11.60
C GLY A 1134 13.71 -37.83 -11.74
N LYS A 1135 13.12 -38.84 -11.11
CA LYS A 1135 11.71 -39.18 -11.13
C LYS A 1135 11.16 -39.24 -9.70
N VAL A 1136 9.99 -38.65 -9.50
CA VAL A 1136 9.21 -38.73 -8.25
C VAL A 1136 7.86 -39.38 -8.52
N TRP A 1137 7.53 -40.41 -7.77
CA TRP A 1137 6.22 -41.04 -7.77
C TRP A 1137 5.50 -40.76 -6.46
N ILE A 1138 4.25 -40.32 -6.55
CA ILE A 1138 3.38 -40.09 -5.40
C ILE A 1138 2.12 -40.94 -5.59
N ARG A 1139 1.83 -41.84 -4.65
CA ARG A 1139 0.68 -42.75 -4.72
C ARG A 1139 -0.20 -42.58 -3.50
N PHE A 1140 -1.49 -42.36 -3.71
CA PHE A 1140 -2.51 -42.34 -2.66
C PHE A 1140 -3.28 -43.66 -2.72
N VAL A 1141 -3.22 -44.46 -1.66
CA VAL A 1141 -3.82 -45.79 -1.56
C VAL A 1141 -4.84 -45.79 -0.45
N ASN A 1142 -6.06 -46.25 -0.74
CA ASN A 1142 -7.11 -46.33 0.27
C ASN A 1142 -7.06 -47.67 1.00
N HIS A 1143 -7.15 -47.63 2.33
CA HIS A 1143 -7.44 -48.80 3.15
C HIS A 1143 -8.71 -48.54 3.96
N GLU A 1144 -9.38 -49.58 4.45
CA GLU A 1144 -10.71 -49.46 5.09
C GLU A 1144 -10.76 -48.38 6.18
N ASP A 1145 -9.73 -48.27 7.03
CA ASP A 1145 -9.70 -47.34 8.18
C ASP A 1145 -8.59 -46.25 8.08
N TRP A 1146 -7.77 -46.25 7.03
CA TRP A 1146 -6.68 -45.27 6.87
C TRP A 1146 -6.30 -45.04 5.41
N LEU A 1147 -5.75 -43.86 5.13
CA LEU A 1147 -5.18 -43.48 3.84
C LEU A 1147 -3.65 -43.62 3.91
N GLU A 1148 -3.07 -44.34 2.96
CA GLU A 1148 -1.62 -44.46 2.80
C GLU A 1148 -1.13 -43.58 1.65
N ILE A 1149 -0.12 -42.74 1.91
CA ILE A 1149 0.52 -41.90 0.90
C ILE A 1149 1.98 -42.32 0.77
N VAL A 1150 2.35 -42.81 -0.41
CA VAL A 1150 3.69 -43.28 -0.73
C VAL A 1150 4.37 -42.27 -1.65
N ILE A 1151 5.52 -41.74 -1.22
CA ILE A 1151 6.38 -40.85 -2.02
C ILE A 1151 7.69 -41.59 -2.28
N GLU A 1152 8.04 -41.77 -3.54
CA GLU A 1152 9.22 -42.54 -3.95
C GLU A 1152 10.04 -41.72 -4.94
N ASP A 1153 11.35 -41.60 -4.71
CA ASP A 1153 12.30 -40.97 -5.63
C ASP A 1153 13.44 -41.91 -6.00
N ASN A 1154 14.00 -41.72 -7.20
CA ASN A 1154 15.18 -42.44 -7.69
C ASN A 1154 16.47 -41.62 -7.59
N GLY A 1155 16.56 -40.75 -6.58
CA GLY A 1155 17.70 -39.89 -6.29
C GLY A 1155 18.91 -40.63 -5.71
N VAL A 1156 19.84 -39.87 -5.14
CA VAL A 1156 21.11 -40.41 -4.59
C VAL A 1156 20.99 -41.09 -3.22
N GLY A 1157 19.79 -41.08 -2.60
CA GLY A 1157 19.53 -41.61 -1.26
C GLY A 1157 20.11 -40.76 -0.12
N ARG A 1158 19.61 -40.95 1.12
CA ARG A 1158 19.99 -40.07 2.26
C ARG A 1158 21.43 -40.22 2.73
N LYS A 1159 21.99 -41.45 2.76
CA LYS A 1159 23.38 -41.72 3.21
C LYS A 1159 24.41 -40.94 2.37
N ARG A 1160 24.22 -40.90 1.04
CA ARG A 1160 25.09 -40.19 0.09
C ARG A 1160 24.80 -38.68 0.06
N SER A 1161 23.56 -38.26 0.30
CA SER A 1161 23.20 -36.84 0.46
C SER A 1161 23.85 -36.21 1.70
N ALA A 1162 24.00 -36.98 2.79
CA ALA A 1162 24.64 -36.53 4.03
C ALA A 1162 26.15 -36.25 3.87
N SER A 1163 26.87 -36.98 3.00
CA SER A 1163 28.30 -36.76 2.77
C SER A 1163 28.62 -35.48 1.99
N TYR A 1164 27.62 -34.80 1.41
CA TYR A 1164 27.79 -33.50 0.78
C TYR A 1164 27.62 -32.31 1.75
N LYS A 1165 27.27 -32.55 3.02
CA LYS A 1165 27.21 -31.51 4.06
C LYS A 1165 28.55 -31.40 4.80
N SER A 1166 29.12 -30.19 4.84
CA SER A 1166 30.41 -29.84 5.45
C SER A 1166 30.56 -30.25 6.93
N GLU A 1167 31.79 -30.58 7.35
CA GLU A 1167 32.26 -31.08 8.67
C GLU A 1167 31.92 -30.24 9.95
N ASN A 1168 31.01 -29.26 9.90
CA ASN A 1168 30.65 -28.40 11.04
C ASN A 1168 29.16 -28.41 11.43
N GLY A 1169 28.39 -29.45 11.08
CA GLY A 1169 26.97 -29.53 11.44
C GLY A 1169 26.69 -30.53 12.57
N GLU A 1170 26.17 -30.07 13.70
CA GLU A 1170 25.56 -30.95 14.72
C GLU A 1170 24.47 -31.85 14.10
N ALA A 1171 24.28 -33.04 14.69
CA ALA A 1171 23.27 -34.00 14.25
C ALA A 1171 21.85 -33.39 14.34
N HIS A 1172 21.33 -32.97 13.19
CA HIS A 1172 20.04 -32.31 13.08
C HIS A 1172 18.90 -33.30 13.33
N HIS A 1173 18.39 -33.40 14.56
CA HIS A 1173 17.11 -34.07 14.82
C HIS A 1173 15.98 -33.25 14.15
N SER A 1174 15.31 -33.82 13.16
CA SER A 1174 14.25 -33.12 12.42
C SER A 1174 13.00 -32.97 13.29
N VAL A 1175 12.93 -31.84 14.00
CA VAL A 1175 11.77 -31.40 14.80
C VAL A 1175 10.48 -31.45 13.97
N GLY A 1176 10.56 -31.21 12.65
CA GLY A 1176 9.42 -31.28 11.73
C GLY A 1176 8.81 -32.68 11.57
N ILE A 1177 9.63 -33.74 11.52
CA ILE A 1177 9.13 -35.12 11.43
C ILE A 1177 8.45 -35.52 12.74
N ALA A 1178 9.06 -35.21 13.88
CA ALA A 1178 8.49 -35.52 15.20
C ALA A 1178 7.13 -34.83 15.41
N ILE A 1179 6.97 -33.58 14.95
CA ILE A 1179 5.70 -32.85 15.00
C ILE A 1179 4.66 -33.48 14.06
N ALA A 1180 5.04 -33.84 12.84
CA ALA A 1180 4.13 -34.48 11.88
C ALA A 1180 3.65 -35.86 12.39
N THR A 1181 4.55 -36.68 12.94
CA THR A 1181 4.20 -37.97 13.55
C THR A 1181 3.27 -37.80 14.75
N LYS A 1182 3.51 -36.82 15.64
CA LYS A 1182 2.60 -36.52 16.76
C LYS A 1182 1.22 -36.06 16.28
N ARG A 1183 1.15 -35.25 15.20
CA ARG A 1183 -0.12 -34.83 14.59
C ARG A 1183 -0.91 -36.02 14.03
N LEU A 1184 -0.25 -36.99 13.41
CA LEU A 1184 -0.90 -38.22 12.89
C LEU A 1184 -1.35 -39.14 14.03
N GLN A 1185 -0.52 -39.32 15.07
CA GLN A 1185 -0.86 -40.13 16.23
C GLN A 1185 -2.07 -39.58 17.00
N ALA A 1186 -2.25 -38.26 17.05
CA ALA A 1186 -3.41 -37.62 17.67
C ALA A 1186 -4.74 -37.92 16.96
N LEU A 1187 -4.71 -38.41 15.72
CA LEU A 1187 -5.89 -38.78 14.94
C LEU A 1187 -6.28 -40.26 15.09
N ARG A 1188 -5.49 -41.04 15.85
CA ARG A 1188 -5.70 -42.46 16.05
C ARG A 1188 -6.92 -42.71 16.94
N LYS A 1189 -7.92 -43.43 16.41
CA LYS A 1189 -9.15 -43.79 17.14
C LYS A 1189 -9.10 -45.20 17.77
N SER A 1190 -8.31 -46.11 17.22
CA SER A 1190 -8.15 -47.48 17.72
C SER A 1190 -6.68 -47.89 17.75
N GLU A 1191 -6.29 -48.81 18.64
CA GLU A 1191 -4.92 -49.33 18.69
C GLU A 1191 -4.52 -50.14 17.45
N ASN A 1192 -5.46 -50.52 16.57
CA ASN A 1192 -5.14 -51.29 15.36
C ASN A 1192 -4.97 -50.44 14.10
N THR A 1193 -5.28 -49.14 14.14
CA THR A 1193 -5.12 -48.24 12.99
C THR A 1193 -3.69 -47.66 12.96
N PRO A 1194 -2.89 -47.90 11.90
CA PRO A 1194 -1.55 -47.33 11.76
C PRO A 1194 -1.58 -45.81 11.55
N ALA A 1195 -0.75 -45.09 12.31
CA ALA A 1195 -0.65 -43.64 12.25
C ALA A 1195 0.81 -43.21 12.44
N GLY A 1196 1.46 -42.75 11.37
CA GLY A 1196 2.88 -42.45 11.42
C GLY A 1196 3.53 -42.23 10.06
N ILE A 1197 4.84 -42.01 10.08
CA ILE A 1197 5.66 -41.75 8.90
C ILE A 1197 6.84 -42.71 8.93
N GLN A 1198 7.04 -43.47 7.86
CA GLN A 1198 8.15 -44.38 7.69
C GLN A 1198 9.01 -43.93 6.50
N ILE A 1199 10.33 -43.86 6.68
CA ILE A 1199 11.28 -43.47 5.63
C ILE A 1199 12.22 -44.66 5.40
N ILE A 1200 12.31 -45.11 4.15
CA ILE A 1200 13.07 -46.27 3.70
C ILE A 1200 14.08 -45.79 2.65
N ASP A 1201 15.37 -46.02 2.88
CA ASP A 1201 16.40 -45.77 1.86
C ASP A 1201 16.42 -46.97 0.88
N LEU A 1202 16.39 -46.68 -0.43
CA LEU A 1202 16.47 -47.71 -1.47
C LEU A 1202 17.95 -47.93 -1.84
N GLU A 1203 18.37 -49.18 -2.01
CA GLU A 1203 19.72 -49.56 -2.41
C GLU A 1203 19.65 -50.35 -3.73
N ASP A 1204 20.63 -50.19 -4.62
CA ASP A 1204 20.75 -50.96 -5.85
C ASP A 1204 21.38 -52.35 -5.63
N ALA A 1205 21.50 -53.16 -6.68
CA ALA A 1205 22.07 -54.51 -6.61
C ALA A 1205 23.55 -54.55 -6.18
N ALA A 1206 24.24 -53.41 -6.12
CA ALA A 1206 25.61 -53.26 -5.63
C ALA A 1206 25.69 -52.71 -4.19
N GLY A 1207 24.55 -52.41 -3.56
CA GLY A 1207 24.47 -51.85 -2.21
C GLY A 1207 24.68 -50.33 -2.15
N GLU A 1208 24.66 -49.62 -3.29
CA GLU A 1208 24.70 -48.15 -3.33
C GLU A 1208 23.29 -47.55 -3.24
N GLY A 1209 23.15 -46.38 -2.60
CA GLY A 1209 21.86 -45.71 -2.45
C GLY A 1209 21.23 -45.32 -3.80
N SER A 1210 20.05 -45.85 -4.10
CA SER A 1210 19.33 -45.71 -5.37
C SER A 1210 18.04 -44.88 -5.28
N GLY A 1211 17.70 -44.37 -4.09
CA GLY A 1211 16.53 -43.53 -3.89
C GLY A 1211 16.04 -43.45 -2.44
N THR A 1212 14.89 -42.83 -2.22
CA THR A 1212 14.20 -42.82 -0.92
C THR A 1212 12.70 -43.05 -1.11
N LYS A 1213 12.12 -43.87 -0.24
CA LYS A 1213 10.68 -44.15 -0.18
C LYS A 1213 10.13 -43.72 1.17
N VAL A 1214 9.16 -42.82 1.16
CA VAL A 1214 8.45 -42.32 2.34
C VAL A 1214 7.02 -42.84 2.30
N ILE A 1215 6.56 -43.44 3.40
CA ILE A 1215 5.20 -43.92 3.59
C ILE A 1215 4.56 -43.13 4.72
N ILE A 1216 3.43 -42.48 4.45
CA ILE A 1216 2.66 -41.69 5.41
C ILE A 1216 1.32 -42.39 5.60
N SER A 1217 1.05 -42.87 6.82
CA SER A 1217 -0.22 -43.51 7.18
C SER A 1217 -1.10 -42.53 7.96
N ILE A 1218 -2.25 -42.17 7.40
CA ILE A 1218 -3.19 -41.19 7.93
C ILE A 1218 -4.51 -41.88 8.28
N PRO A 1219 -4.91 -41.99 9.56
CA PRO A 1219 -6.24 -42.47 9.92
C PRO A 1219 -7.32 -41.57 9.32
N VAL A 1220 -8.29 -42.17 8.62
CA VAL A 1220 -9.43 -41.45 8.00
C VAL A 1220 -10.76 -41.98 8.59
N ASN A 1221 -11.83 -41.20 8.45
CA ASN A 1221 -13.16 -41.52 9.03
C ASN A 1221 -14.15 -42.04 8.00
#